data_AF-A0A426QLG2-F1
#
_entry.id   AF-A0A426QLG2-F1
#
_cell.length_a   1.000
_cell.length_b   1.000
_cell.length_c   1.000
_cell.angle_alpha   90.00
_cell.angle_beta   90.00
_cell.angle_gamma   90.00
#
_symmetry.space_group_name_H-M   'P 1'
#
loop_
_entity.id
_entity.type
_entity.pdbx_description
1 polymer ?
#
loop_
_entity_poly.entity_id
_entity_poly.type
_entity_poly.pdbx_seq_one_letter_code
_entity_poly.pdbx_strand_id
1 'polypeptide(L)'
;MSAYLNIDHVGITFPTDKGPLNVLDEVNLRVDKGEFITLIGHSGCGKSTVLNIVAGLLNASRGGVILEGREVTDPGPDRAVVFQNHSLLPWLSVYSNVRLAVDQVFRKSMSRHERDEWTRHNLELVQMSHALDRRPDEISGGMKQRVGIARALAMQPKVLLMDEPFGALDALTRTHMQDSLMDIHASLNNTVIMITHDVDEAVLLSDRIVMMSNGPSATIGNILDVGLSRPRDRLDLADDGDYNQYRAEVVRFLHERHKAVSPRGASKVVRIPGGRPRRDSIKPEKHEVMLGFVPLTDCAPLVIAREKGMFKKHGLSVQLSKESSWASIRDKVCYGVLDGAQMLAAMPLTASVQQQCQPMVTAMSLSLGGNAVTVSSSLYALLQAVEGQDLATAEGSASALAQVIRQRRARGEPPLQFGVVYPESSHNYLLRYWMASAGIDPDEDVEIRVVPPPYVVDRLRDGSLSGYCVGEPWNAKAVSDGIGRVLTTTHAIWNHHPEKVFGVTRAWAEAYPRTHQAVLMALLEACSWLDAPVNRDEACRILSRPEYVDSPEEVLAMSLQGSAPGGVQPELRAPVFHRYLANQPWRSHATWFLSQMLRWGQVTQPQALDDIVASVYRPDLYREAAGRLGMPVSHLDARCEGRHTDRWWLESENPPVEMGADSFMDGRRFDPREVIDYIKGFSLSHEVVELATWRTLNPGSDETGGACHEQATGQ
;
A
#
# COMPACT_ATOMS: atom_id res chain seq x y z
N MET A 1 44.25 5.61 10.16
CA MET A 1 43.75 4.27 10.52
C MET A 1 43.26 3.61 9.24
N SER A 2 43.64 2.36 8.98
CA SER A 2 43.14 1.61 7.81
C SER A 2 41.69 1.21 8.07
N ALA A 3 40.77 1.44 7.12
CA ALA A 3 39.38 0.99 7.21
C ALA A 3 39.32 -0.55 7.39
N TYR A 4 38.33 -1.04 8.13
CA TYR A 4 38.18 -2.47 8.42
C TYR A 4 37.75 -3.25 7.17
N LEU A 5 36.77 -2.72 6.45
CA LEU A 5 36.41 -3.13 5.09
C LEU A 5 36.53 -1.91 4.16
N ASN A 6 37.20 -2.07 3.03
CA ASN A 6 37.40 -1.04 2.02
C ASN A 6 36.96 -1.55 0.65
N ILE A 7 35.97 -0.91 0.05
CA ILE A 7 35.57 -1.07 -1.34
C ILE A 7 36.29 0.03 -2.11
N ASP A 8 37.25 -0.34 -2.97
CA ASP A 8 38.15 0.60 -3.64
C ASP A 8 37.94 0.58 -5.15
N HIS A 9 37.39 1.68 -5.69
CA HIS A 9 37.15 1.90 -7.11
C HIS A 9 36.45 0.75 -7.83
N VAL A 10 35.49 0.10 -7.17
CA VAL A 10 34.82 -1.08 -7.71
C VAL A 10 33.94 -0.70 -8.90
N GLY A 11 34.22 -1.33 -10.04
CA GLY A 11 33.41 -1.24 -11.26
C GLY A 11 33.10 -2.63 -11.80
N ILE A 12 31.90 -2.81 -12.37
CA ILE A 12 31.49 -4.11 -12.91
C ILE A 12 30.70 -3.97 -14.21
N THR A 13 31.12 -4.74 -15.21
CA THR A 13 30.50 -4.79 -16.53
C THR A 13 30.11 -6.22 -16.87
N PHE A 14 28.83 -6.46 -17.17
CA PHE A 14 28.35 -7.77 -17.60
C PHE A 14 28.28 -7.86 -19.13
N PRO A 15 28.68 -8.99 -19.73
CA PRO A 15 28.40 -9.25 -21.13
C PRO A 15 26.89 -9.50 -21.31
N THR A 16 26.25 -8.81 -22.25
CA THR A 16 24.84 -9.05 -22.62
C THR A 16 24.69 -9.12 -24.14
N ASP A 17 23.60 -9.73 -24.62
CA ASP A 17 23.31 -9.86 -26.06
C ASP A 17 23.16 -8.51 -26.79
N LYS A 18 22.93 -7.42 -26.05
CA LYS A 18 22.82 -6.05 -26.56
C LYS A 18 24.11 -5.23 -26.41
N GLY A 19 25.21 -5.85 -25.97
CA GLY A 19 26.50 -5.22 -25.68
C GLY A 19 26.88 -5.27 -24.19
N PRO A 20 28.10 -4.81 -23.83
CA PRO A 20 28.53 -4.78 -22.43
C PRO A 20 27.69 -3.80 -21.60
N LEU A 21 27.11 -4.27 -20.50
CA LEU A 21 26.31 -3.46 -19.57
C LEU A 21 27.16 -3.10 -18.34
N ASN A 22 27.58 -1.84 -18.24
CA ASN A 22 28.27 -1.34 -17.06
C ASN A 22 27.26 -1.08 -15.93
N VAL A 23 27.31 -1.84 -14.84
CA VAL A 23 26.33 -1.75 -13.74
C VAL A 23 26.82 -0.83 -12.63
N LEU A 24 28.09 -0.95 -12.24
CA LEU A 24 28.73 -0.13 -11.21
C LEU A 24 29.94 0.59 -11.79
N ASP A 25 30.15 1.82 -11.35
CA ASP A 25 31.32 2.62 -11.72
C ASP A 25 31.90 3.32 -10.48
N GLU A 26 33.21 3.21 -10.28
CA GLU A 26 33.97 3.84 -9.20
C GLU A 26 33.31 3.85 -7.81
N VAL A 27 32.76 2.72 -7.37
CA VAL A 27 32.17 2.61 -6.03
C VAL A 27 33.29 2.58 -4.98
N ASN A 28 33.29 3.60 -4.10
CA ASN A 28 34.28 3.80 -3.05
C ASN A 28 33.61 3.89 -1.68
N LEU A 29 33.85 2.92 -0.80
CA LEU A 29 33.22 2.86 0.52
C LEU A 29 34.18 2.31 1.57
N ARG A 30 34.28 3.00 2.70
CA ARG A 30 35.05 2.57 3.88
C ARG A 30 34.09 2.27 5.01
N VAL A 31 34.22 1.09 5.61
CA VAL A 31 33.39 0.63 6.73
C VAL A 31 34.29 0.38 7.93
N ASP A 32 33.89 0.93 9.08
CA ASP A 32 34.59 0.76 10.34
C ASP A 32 34.15 -0.53 11.05
N LYS A 33 34.98 -1.02 11.96
CA LYS A 33 34.70 -2.26 12.69
C LYS A 33 33.56 -2.03 13.68
N GLY A 34 32.54 -2.88 13.62
CA GLY A 34 31.35 -2.81 14.49
C GLY A 34 30.28 -1.86 13.98
N GLU A 35 30.48 -1.31 12.78
CA GLU A 35 29.54 -0.37 12.17
C GLU A 35 28.36 -1.09 11.51
N PHE A 36 27.15 -0.52 11.64
CA PHE A 36 25.98 -0.93 10.88
C PHE A 36 25.74 0.05 9.73
N ILE A 37 25.90 -0.39 8.50
CA ILE A 37 25.61 0.44 7.33
C ILE A 37 24.47 -0.15 6.50
N THR A 38 23.68 0.74 5.90
CA THR A 38 22.64 0.35 4.95
C THR A 38 22.93 0.92 3.57
N LEU A 39 22.83 0.08 2.53
CA LEU A 39 22.83 0.52 1.14
C LEU A 39 21.39 0.68 0.66
N ILE A 40 21.06 1.89 0.21
CA ILE A 40 19.75 2.22 -0.35
C ILE A 40 19.90 2.87 -1.74
N GLY A 41 18.90 2.70 -2.59
CA GLY A 41 18.94 3.15 -3.99
C GLY A 41 17.83 2.48 -4.80
N HIS A 42 17.56 2.98 -6.01
CA HIS A 42 16.51 2.43 -6.88
C HIS A 42 16.72 0.95 -7.21
N SER A 43 15.63 0.29 -7.63
CA SER A 43 15.74 -1.07 -8.19
C SER A 43 16.67 -1.06 -9.40
N GLY A 44 17.55 -2.07 -9.51
CA GLY A 44 18.49 -2.20 -10.62
C GLY A 44 19.74 -1.31 -10.58
N CYS A 45 19.99 -0.52 -9.52
CA CYS A 45 21.22 0.26 -9.41
C CYS A 45 22.47 -0.54 -8.97
N GLY A 46 22.34 -1.85 -8.72
CA GLY A 46 23.48 -2.71 -8.39
C GLY A 46 23.79 -2.89 -6.90
N LYS A 47 22.86 -2.61 -5.98
CA LYS A 47 23.02 -2.87 -4.53
C LYS A 47 23.43 -4.31 -4.23
N SER A 48 22.65 -5.29 -4.70
CA SER A 48 22.97 -6.72 -4.53
C SER A 48 24.26 -7.11 -5.26
N THR A 49 24.63 -6.39 -6.33
CA THR A 49 25.91 -6.56 -7.02
C THR A 49 27.08 -6.14 -6.12
N VAL A 50 26.99 -4.98 -5.45
CA VAL A 50 27.97 -4.55 -4.44
C VAL A 50 28.08 -5.60 -3.32
N LEU A 51 26.95 -6.05 -2.78
CA LEU A 51 26.93 -7.05 -1.71
C LEU A 51 27.57 -8.38 -2.13
N ASN A 52 27.29 -8.86 -3.34
CA ASN A 52 27.90 -10.09 -3.87
C ASN A 52 29.42 -9.96 -4.12
N ILE A 53 29.90 -8.77 -4.51
CA ILE A 53 31.34 -8.50 -4.63
C ILE A 53 31.98 -8.51 -3.25
N VAL A 54 31.38 -7.84 -2.27
CA VAL A 54 31.88 -7.87 -0.89
C VAL A 54 31.89 -9.29 -0.35
N ALA A 55 30.88 -10.12 -0.65
CA ALA A 55 30.83 -11.52 -0.25
C ALA A 55 31.91 -12.41 -0.92
N GLY A 56 32.52 -11.96 -2.02
CA GLY A 56 33.41 -12.77 -2.86
C GLY A 56 32.67 -13.74 -3.78
N LEU A 57 31.35 -13.60 -3.94
CA LEU A 57 30.54 -14.40 -4.85
C LEU A 57 30.63 -13.93 -6.30
N LEU A 58 31.11 -12.69 -6.50
CA LEU A 58 31.24 -12.06 -7.80
C LEU A 58 32.52 -11.22 -7.84
N ASN A 59 33.36 -11.44 -8.85
CA ASN A 59 34.58 -10.65 -9.03
C ASN A 59 34.27 -9.32 -9.74
N ALA A 60 34.80 -8.23 -9.22
CA ALA A 60 34.71 -6.92 -9.86
C ALA A 60 35.52 -6.91 -11.17
N SER A 61 35.06 -6.15 -12.16
CA SER A 61 35.80 -5.96 -13.42
C SER A 61 36.97 -4.99 -13.24
N ARG A 62 36.86 -4.06 -12.28
CA ARG A 62 37.85 -3.07 -11.89
C ARG A 62 37.77 -2.80 -10.40
N GLY A 63 38.88 -2.38 -9.80
CA GLY A 63 38.97 -2.17 -8.35
C GLY A 63 38.92 -3.49 -7.58
N GLY A 64 38.69 -3.40 -6.28
CA GLY A 64 38.63 -4.57 -5.41
C GLY A 64 38.05 -4.27 -4.03
N VAL A 65 37.83 -5.33 -3.26
CA VAL A 65 37.38 -5.24 -1.87
C VAL A 65 38.49 -5.77 -0.97
N ILE A 66 38.84 -5.01 0.06
CA ILE A 66 39.87 -5.35 1.04
C ILE A 66 39.21 -5.47 2.41
N LEU A 67 39.33 -6.64 3.03
CA LEU A 67 38.88 -6.90 4.41
C LEU A 67 40.11 -7.21 5.29
N GLU A 68 40.34 -6.40 6.32
CA GLU A 68 41.51 -6.51 7.21
C GLU A 68 42.85 -6.63 6.47
N GLY A 69 43.03 -5.80 5.44
CA GLY A 69 44.26 -5.76 4.64
C GLY A 69 44.44 -6.93 3.68
N ARG A 70 43.42 -7.78 3.50
CA ARG A 70 43.43 -8.89 2.52
C ARG A 70 42.37 -8.64 1.45
N GLU A 71 42.75 -8.80 0.20
CA GLU A 71 41.83 -8.73 -0.93
C GLU A 71 40.84 -9.90 -0.89
N VAL A 72 39.57 -9.61 -1.17
CA VAL A 72 38.49 -10.59 -1.26
C VAL A 72 38.38 -11.04 -2.71
N THR A 73 38.79 -12.28 -2.99
CA THR A 73 38.71 -12.91 -4.32
C THR A 73 37.70 -14.05 -4.39
N ASP A 74 37.30 -14.59 -3.24
CA ASP A 74 36.50 -15.80 -3.11
C ASP A 74 35.58 -15.73 -1.88
N PRO A 75 34.49 -16.51 -1.84
CA PRO A 75 33.62 -16.54 -0.67
C PRO A 75 34.31 -17.21 0.52
N GLY A 76 34.01 -16.74 1.73
CA GLY A 76 34.65 -17.20 2.96
C GLY A 76 33.75 -17.10 4.19
N PRO A 77 34.01 -17.89 5.25
CA PRO A 77 33.19 -17.90 6.46
C PRO A 77 33.27 -16.59 7.26
N ASP A 78 34.27 -15.77 6.98
CA ASP A 78 34.42 -14.43 7.54
C ASP A 78 33.43 -13.40 6.95
N ARG A 79 32.67 -13.77 5.91
CA ARG A 79 31.64 -12.94 5.28
C ARG A 79 30.37 -13.75 5.05
N ALA A 80 29.44 -13.72 6.01
CA ALA A 80 28.21 -14.49 5.91
C ALA A 80 27.11 -13.66 5.23
N VAL A 81 26.34 -14.30 4.33
CA VAL A 81 25.25 -13.66 3.59
C VAL A 81 23.89 -14.20 4.05
N VAL A 82 22.97 -13.29 4.37
CA VAL A 82 21.54 -13.56 4.55
C VAL A 82 20.82 -13.09 3.30
N PHE A 83 20.33 -14.04 2.50
CA PHE A 83 19.65 -13.75 1.23
C PHE A 83 18.16 -13.42 1.44
N GLN A 84 17.60 -12.64 0.51
CA GLN A 84 16.17 -12.30 0.45
C GLN A 84 15.28 -13.56 0.38
N ASN A 85 15.71 -14.56 -0.40
CA ASN A 85 15.13 -15.90 -0.33
C ASN A 85 15.81 -16.65 0.81
N HIS A 86 15.02 -17.08 1.80
CA HIS A 86 15.46 -17.72 3.05
C HIS A 86 16.54 -18.82 2.89
N SER A 87 16.65 -19.45 1.71
CA SER A 87 17.74 -20.36 1.29
C SER A 87 18.07 -21.43 2.34
N LEU A 88 17.05 -21.89 3.07
CA LEU A 88 17.15 -23.02 3.98
C LEU A 88 17.10 -24.31 3.18
N LEU A 89 17.84 -25.32 3.63
CA LEU A 89 17.81 -26.65 3.02
C LEU A 89 16.52 -27.36 3.47
N PRO A 90 15.58 -27.64 2.55
CA PRO A 90 14.22 -28.07 2.91
C PRO A 90 14.19 -29.46 3.56
N TRP A 91 15.21 -30.29 3.34
CA TRP A 91 15.33 -31.62 3.94
C TRP A 91 16.02 -31.63 5.32
N LEU A 92 16.48 -30.48 5.83
CA LEU A 92 17.12 -30.36 7.15
C LEU A 92 16.18 -29.69 8.14
N SER A 93 16.24 -30.09 9.42
CA SER A 93 15.54 -29.37 10.50
C SER A 93 16.12 -27.96 10.71
N VAL A 94 15.42 -27.13 11.49
CA VAL A 94 15.92 -25.82 11.95
C VAL A 94 17.29 -25.94 12.60
N TYR A 95 17.43 -26.87 13.55
CA TYR A 95 18.71 -27.16 14.19
C TYR A 95 19.77 -27.58 13.17
N SER A 96 19.41 -28.49 12.25
CA SER A 96 20.35 -29.04 11.27
C SER A 96 20.81 -28.00 10.25
N ASN A 97 19.96 -27.03 9.90
CA ASN A 97 20.31 -25.92 9.00
C ASN A 97 21.41 -25.04 9.60
N VAL A 98 21.35 -24.74 10.91
CA VAL A 98 22.38 -23.96 11.61
C VAL A 98 23.61 -24.81 11.89
N ARG A 99 23.41 -26.05 12.35
CA ARG A 99 24.49 -27.00 12.67
C ARG A 99 25.41 -27.24 11.48
N LEU A 100 24.88 -27.27 10.26
CA LEU A 100 25.67 -27.43 9.04
C LEU A 100 26.75 -26.35 8.91
N ALA A 101 26.40 -25.08 9.15
CA ALA A 101 27.35 -23.96 9.09
C ALA A 101 28.41 -24.07 10.20
N VAL A 102 27.98 -24.40 11.42
CA VAL A 102 28.87 -24.63 12.57
C VAL A 102 29.86 -25.75 12.31
N ASP A 103 29.39 -26.88 11.76
CA ASP A 103 30.23 -28.01 11.43
C ASP A 103 31.22 -27.66 10.31
N GLN A 104 30.81 -26.88 9.31
CA GLN A 104 31.71 -26.50 8.23
C GLN A 104 32.86 -25.60 8.71
N VAL A 105 32.59 -24.68 9.64
CA VAL A 105 33.58 -23.72 10.14
C VAL A 105 34.43 -24.31 11.28
N PHE A 106 33.81 -24.97 12.25
CA PHE A 106 34.45 -25.31 13.53
C PHE A 106 34.76 -26.80 13.70
N ARG A 107 34.60 -27.65 12.68
CA ARG A 107 34.89 -29.10 12.79
C ARG A 107 36.31 -29.43 13.27
N LYS A 108 37.29 -28.56 13.02
CA LYS A 108 38.68 -28.75 13.44
C LYS A 108 39.02 -28.12 14.79
N SER A 109 38.23 -27.16 15.27
CA SER A 109 38.53 -26.36 16.46
C SER A 109 37.60 -26.64 17.65
N MET A 110 36.40 -27.17 17.41
CA MET A 110 35.40 -27.47 18.44
C MET A 110 35.01 -28.95 18.43
N SER A 111 34.86 -29.52 19.62
CA SER A 111 34.31 -30.86 19.82
C SER A 111 32.86 -30.96 19.31
N ARG A 112 32.33 -32.18 19.25
CA ARG A 112 30.92 -32.37 18.85
C ARG A 112 29.93 -31.72 19.82
N HIS A 113 30.27 -31.72 21.11
CA HIS A 113 29.45 -31.17 22.19
C HIS A 113 29.45 -29.64 22.16
N GLU A 114 30.63 -29.01 22.08
CA GLU A 114 30.74 -27.54 21.96
C GLU A 114 30.00 -27.02 20.71
N ARG A 115 30.07 -27.75 19.59
CA ARG A 115 29.29 -27.39 18.39
C ARG A 115 27.78 -27.52 18.59
N ASP A 116 27.32 -28.44 19.44
CA ASP A 116 25.89 -28.57 19.77
C ASP A 116 25.41 -27.37 20.60
N GLU A 117 26.15 -27.06 21.66
CA GLU A 117 25.87 -25.90 22.51
C GLU A 117 25.91 -24.60 21.71
N TRP A 118 26.91 -24.41 20.86
CA TRP A 118 27.02 -23.23 20.00
C TRP A 118 25.86 -23.11 19.01
N THR A 119 25.42 -24.23 18.43
CA THR A 119 24.24 -24.25 17.55
C THR A 119 22.98 -23.84 18.30
N ARG A 120 22.77 -24.38 19.50
CA ARG A 120 21.61 -24.05 20.34
C ARG A 120 21.64 -22.60 20.80
N HIS A 121 22.80 -22.11 21.21
CA HIS A 121 22.99 -20.71 21.61
C HIS A 121 22.63 -19.74 20.47
N ASN A 122 23.07 -19.98 19.24
CA ASN A 122 22.71 -19.12 18.10
C ASN A 122 21.23 -19.20 17.71
N LEU A 123 20.59 -20.35 17.90
CA LEU A 123 19.14 -20.48 17.71
C LEU A 123 18.37 -19.78 18.82
N GLU A 124 18.90 -19.75 20.05
CA GLU A 124 18.32 -19.01 21.17
C GLU A 124 18.41 -17.50 20.97
N LEU A 125 19.54 -16.98 20.46
CA LEU A 125 19.72 -15.56 20.13
C LEU A 125 18.64 -15.03 19.17
N VAL A 126 18.15 -15.89 18.25
CA VAL A 126 17.06 -15.54 17.34
C VAL A 126 15.70 -16.07 17.80
N GLN A 127 15.57 -16.51 19.06
CA GLN A 127 14.32 -17.01 19.65
C GLN A 127 13.70 -18.24 18.96
N MET A 128 14.54 -19.13 18.40
CA MET A 128 14.12 -20.34 17.68
C MET A 128 14.25 -21.64 18.49
N SER A 129 14.52 -21.56 19.79
CA SER A 129 14.67 -22.73 20.69
C SER A 129 13.44 -23.65 20.74
N HIS A 130 12.24 -23.14 20.44
CA HIS A 130 10.99 -23.90 20.48
C HIS A 130 10.71 -24.74 19.21
N ALA A 131 11.50 -24.55 18.14
CA ALA A 131 11.22 -25.14 16.82
C ALA A 131 12.41 -25.92 16.24
N LEU A 132 13.35 -26.37 17.09
CA LEU A 132 14.62 -27.00 16.69
C LEU A 132 14.46 -28.18 15.73
N ASP A 133 13.46 -29.03 15.97
CA ASP A 133 13.25 -30.27 15.22
C ASP A 133 12.33 -30.10 14.00
N ARG A 134 11.69 -28.94 13.86
CA ARG A 134 10.81 -28.63 12.72
C ARG A 134 11.61 -28.44 11.44
N ARG A 135 10.99 -28.71 10.31
CA ARG A 135 11.52 -28.47 8.96
C ARG A 135 11.07 -27.12 8.40
N PRO A 136 11.75 -26.58 7.38
CA PRO A 136 11.38 -25.29 6.79
C PRO A 136 9.92 -25.19 6.35
N ASP A 137 9.33 -26.24 5.78
CA ASP A 137 7.92 -26.29 5.38
C ASP A 137 6.93 -26.23 6.56
N GLU A 138 7.38 -26.51 7.79
CA GLU A 138 6.56 -26.54 9.01
C GLU A 138 6.64 -25.24 9.83
N ILE A 139 7.34 -24.22 9.32
CA ILE A 139 7.58 -22.94 10.01
C ILE A 139 7.25 -21.73 9.12
N SER A 140 6.88 -20.61 9.73
CA SER A 140 6.50 -19.39 9.00
C SER A 140 7.68 -18.74 8.26
N GLY A 141 7.39 -17.84 7.32
CA GLY A 141 8.44 -17.05 6.63
C GLY A 141 9.38 -16.33 7.61
N GLY A 142 8.83 -15.67 8.62
CA GLY A 142 9.62 -15.03 9.69
C GLY A 142 10.53 -15.99 10.45
N MET A 143 10.01 -17.19 10.77
CA MET A 143 10.82 -18.22 11.41
C MET A 143 11.94 -18.70 10.48
N LYS A 144 11.67 -18.89 9.19
CA LYS A 144 12.70 -19.24 8.20
C LYS A 144 13.81 -18.18 8.16
N GLN A 145 13.43 -16.90 8.22
CA GLN A 145 14.38 -15.80 8.19
C GLN A 145 15.26 -15.77 9.43
N ARG A 146 14.68 -15.98 10.62
CA ARG A 146 15.43 -16.16 11.87
C ARG A 146 16.46 -17.26 11.77
N VAL A 147 16.09 -18.42 11.21
CA VAL A 147 17.04 -19.53 11.01
C VAL A 147 18.15 -19.14 10.05
N GLY A 148 17.85 -18.39 8.99
CA GLY A 148 18.85 -17.86 8.07
C GLY A 148 19.87 -16.94 8.75
N ILE A 149 19.39 -16.02 9.60
CA ILE A 149 20.22 -15.13 10.41
C ILE A 149 21.07 -15.92 11.41
N ALA A 150 20.47 -16.85 12.16
CA ALA A 150 21.20 -17.70 13.10
C ALA A 150 22.29 -18.52 12.42
N ARG A 151 22.01 -19.08 11.24
CA ARG A 151 23.01 -19.82 10.45
C ARG A 151 24.18 -18.93 10.05
N ALA A 152 23.93 -17.67 9.67
CA ALA A 152 24.97 -16.72 9.32
C ALA A 152 25.79 -16.29 10.55
N LEU A 153 25.13 -15.92 11.65
CA LEU A 153 25.78 -15.53 12.91
C LEU A 153 26.61 -16.66 13.52
N ALA A 154 26.12 -17.90 13.42
CA ALA A 154 26.80 -19.06 13.97
C ALA A 154 28.18 -19.31 13.33
N MET A 155 28.49 -18.73 12.17
CA MET A 155 29.82 -18.78 11.54
C MET A 155 30.83 -17.80 12.16
N GLN A 156 30.39 -16.91 13.07
CA GLN A 156 31.16 -15.78 13.58
C GLN A 156 31.81 -14.93 12.48
N PRO A 157 31.01 -14.40 11.53
CA PRO A 157 31.54 -13.63 10.43
C PRO A 157 32.13 -12.30 10.91
N LYS A 158 33.16 -11.83 10.20
CA LYS A 158 33.73 -10.50 10.38
C LYS A 158 32.78 -9.42 9.87
N VAL A 159 32.05 -9.71 8.80
CA VAL A 159 31.03 -8.84 8.20
C VAL A 159 29.78 -9.67 7.93
N LEU A 160 28.65 -9.24 8.48
CA LEU A 160 27.33 -9.81 8.18
C LEU A 160 26.69 -9.02 7.03
N LEU A 161 26.41 -9.71 5.93
CA LEU A 161 25.82 -9.14 4.73
C LEU A 161 24.35 -9.55 4.65
N MET A 162 23.42 -8.62 4.55
CA MET A 162 21.99 -8.90 4.52
C MET A 162 21.34 -8.26 3.31
N ASP A 163 20.71 -9.05 2.43
CA ASP A 163 20.00 -8.56 1.25
C ASP A 163 18.48 -8.62 1.49
N GLU A 164 17.86 -7.47 1.70
CA GLU A 164 16.44 -7.29 2.03
C GLU A 164 15.90 -8.28 3.08
N PRO A 165 16.49 -8.31 4.29
CA PRO A 165 16.20 -9.35 5.27
C PRO A 165 14.76 -9.33 5.81
N PHE A 166 14.00 -8.27 5.53
CA PHE A 166 12.64 -8.06 6.05
C PHE A 166 11.55 -8.00 4.97
N GLY A 167 11.93 -7.94 3.68
CA GLY A 167 10.99 -7.64 2.59
C GLY A 167 9.86 -8.65 2.43
N ALA A 168 10.10 -9.92 2.80
CA ALA A 168 9.12 -11.00 2.71
C ALA A 168 8.24 -11.18 3.98
N LEU A 169 8.43 -10.35 5.01
CA LEU A 169 7.78 -10.50 6.31
C LEU A 169 6.55 -9.59 6.45
N ASP A 170 5.52 -10.06 7.17
CA ASP A 170 4.40 -9.24 7.61
C ASP A 170 4.83 -8.19 8.64
N ALA A 171 4.02 -7.15 8.85
CA ALA A 171 4.39 -5.99 9.66
C ALA A 171 4.80 -6.35 11.10
N LEU A 172 4.04 -7.20 11.79
CA LEU A 172 4.34 -7.55 13.18
C LEU A 172 5.61 -8.40 13.28
N THR A 173 5.74 -9.41 12.41
CA THR A 173 6.93 -10.25 12.34
C THR A 173 8.17 -9.43 11.97
N ARG A 174 8.02 -8.46 11.07
CA ARG A 174 9.08 -7.53 10.66
C ARG A 174 9.57 -6.69 11.84
N THR A 175 8.66 -6.07 12.59
CA THR A 175 8.97 -5.28 13.79
C THR A 175 9.82 -6.09 14.77
N HIS A 176 9.34 -7.28 15.17
CA HIS A 176 10.06 -8.13 16.11
C HIS A 176 11.45 -8.55 15.60
N MET A 177 11.63 -8.73 14.28
CA MET A 177 12.92 -9.10 13.69
C MET A 177 13.92 -7.97 13.63
N GLN A 178 13.45 -6.77 13.33
CA GLN A 178 14.27 -5.56 13.39
C GLN A 178 14.74 -5.32 14.83
N ASP A 179 13.86 -5.47 15.83
CA ASP A 179 14.22 -5.31 17.25
C ASP A 179 15.26 -6.37 17.68
N SER A 180 15.03 -7.63 17.30
CA SER A 180 16.00 -8.70 17.55
C SER A 180 17.37 -8.42 16.92
N LEU A 181 17.40 -7.86 15.70
CA LEU A 181 18.66 -7.50 15.05
C LEU A 181 19.37 -6.32 15.73
N MET A 182 18.63 -5.34 16.25
CA MET A 182 19.22 -4.27 17.07
C MET A 182 19.87 -4.84 18.34
N ASP A 183 19.17 -5.75 19.04
CA ASP A 183 19.68 -6.37 20.27
C ASP A 183 20.91 -7.24 20.00
N ILE A 184 20.86 -8.06 18.94
CA ILE A 184 21.99 -8.92 18.52
C ILE A 184 23.20 -8.05 18.18
N HIS A 185 23.00 -6.99 17.42
CA HIS A 185 24.09 -6.10 17.01
C HIS A 185 24.67 -5.33 18.20
N ALA A 186 23.83 -4.84 19.11
CA ALA A 186 24.27 -4.21 20.36
C ALA A 186 25.09 -5.15 21.25
N SER A 187 24.72 -6.43 21.30
CA SER A 187 25.40 -7.47 22.09
C SER A 187 26.73 -7.92 21.45
N LEU A 188 26.73 -8.17 20.14
CA LEU A 188 27.87 -8.76 19.44
C LEU A 188 28.86 -7.73 18.88
N ASN A 189 28.44 -6.47 18.71
CA ASN A 189 29.19 -5.41 18.04
C ASN A 189 29.78 -5.87 16.70
N ASN A 190 28.99 -6.62 15.93
CA ASN A 190 29.36 -7.15 14.62
C ASN A 190 29.29 -6.06 13.55
N THR A 191 30.12 -6.16 12.50
CA THR A 191 30.02 -5.22 11.36
C THR A 191 28.92 -5.70 10.42
N VAL A 192 27.97 -4.83 10.06
CA VAL A 192 26.78 -5.21 9.30
C VAL A 192 26.63 -4.33 8.06
N ILE A 193 26.37 -4.97 6.91
CA ILE A 193 25.98 -4.30 5.68
C ILE A 193 24.61 -4.82 5.28
N MET A 194 23.60 -3.97 5.32
CA MET A 194 22.24 -4.32 4.95
C MET A 194 21.82 -3.62 3.65
N ILE A 195 21.06 -4.30 2.81
CA ILE A 195 20.29 -3.69 1.74
C ILE A 195 18.83 -3.67 2.17
N THR A 196 18.18 -2.53 2.03
CA THR A 196 16.73 -2.41 2.14
C THR A 196 16.20 -1.36 1.16
N HIS A 197 14.91 -1.44 0.87
CA HIS A 197 14.14 -0.41 0.20
C HIS A 197 13.26 0.40 1.17
N ASP A 198 13.24 0.03 2.44
CA ASP A 198 12.46 0.67 3.49
C ASP A 198 13.33 1.74 4.19
N VAL A 199 12.82 2.97 4.23
CA VAL A 199 13.53 4.10 4.80
C VAL A 199 13.56 4.03 6.32
N ASP A 200 12.48 3.57 6.94
CA ASP A 200 12.39 3.42 8.39
C ASP A 200 13.41 2.39 8.86
N GLU A 201 13.56 1.29 8.13
CA GLU A 201 14.62 0.30 8.41
C GLU A 201 16.03 0.91 8.33
N ALA A 202 16.29 1.70 7.29
CA ALA A 202 17.60 2.30 7.08
C ALA A 202 17.97 3.26 8.22
N VAL A 203 17.04 4.12 8.64
CA VAL A 203 17.27 5.10 9.72
C VAL A 203 17.28 4.42 11.09
N LEU A 204 16.39 3.44 11.32
CA LEU A 204 16.30 2.76 12.60
C LEU A 204 17.56 1.93 12.89
N LEU A 205 18.10 1.20 11.92
CA LEU A 205 19.16 0.21 12.16
C LEU A 205 20.58 0.73 11.96
N SER A 206 20.78 1.76 11.13
CA SER A 206 22.12 2.09 10.64
C SER A 206 22.81 3.20 11.42
N ASP A 207 24.13 3.13 11.49
CA ASP A 207 25.00 4.26 11.84
C ASP A 207 25.24 5.15 10.61
N ARG A 208 25.29 4.57 9.41
CA ARG A 208 25.35 5.30 8.14
C ARG A 208 24.47 4.70 7.06
N ILE A 209 23.86 5.56 6.27
CA ILE A 209 23.04 5.20 5.12
C ILE A 209 23.79 5.60 3.86
N VAL A 210 24.28 4.61 3.12
CA VAL A 210 24.98 4.75 1.86
C VAL A 210 23.97 4.76 0.73
N MET A 211 23.81 5.90 0.07
CA MET A 211 22.81 6.08 -0.96
C MET A 211 23.44 6.00 -2.35
N MET A 212 23.05 4.99 -3.11
CA MET A 212 23.57 4.72 -4.46
C MET A 212 22.83 5.52 -5.53
N SER A 213 23.56 5.99 -6.54
CA SER A 213 22.97 6.61 -7.71
C SER A 213 22.21 5.59 -8.57
N ASN A 214 21.50 6.07 -9.59
CA ASN A 214 20.77 5.19 -10.51
C ASN A 214 21.74 4.44 -11.42
N GLY A 215 21.37 3.22 -11.81
CA GLY A 215 22.07 2.48 -12.85
C GLY A 215 21.55 2.84 -14.26
N PRO A 216 22.25 2.42 -15.33
CA PRO A 216 23.56 1.75 -15.34
C PRO A 216 24.72 2.68 -14.93
N SER A 217 25.87 2.12 -14.55
CA SER A 217 27.06 2.84 -14.03
C SER A 217 26.80 3.57 -12.71
N ALA A 218 26.15 2.89 -11.76
CA ALA A 218 25.84 3.48 -10.47
C ALA A 218 27.10 3.69 -9.62
N THR A 219 27.15 4.82 -8.92
CA THR A 219 28.19 5.21 -7.95
C THR A 219 27.54 5.45 -6.58
N ILE A 220 28.32 5.78 -5.55
CA ILE A 220 27.75 6.33 -4.31
C ILE A 220 27.44 7.80 -4.54
N GLY A 221 26.19 8.20 -4.32
CA GLY A 221 25.73 9.57 -4.53
C GLY A 221 25.76 10.42 -3.26
N ASN A 222 25.43 9.84 -2.11
CA ASN A 222 25.53 10.48 -0.79
C ASN A 222 25.73 9.42 0.30
N ILE A 223 26.32 9.82 1.43
CA ILE A 223 26.41 9.01 2.64
C ILE A 223 25.87 9.87 3.78
N LEU A 224 24.82 9.40 4.44
CA LEU A 224 24.20 10.09 5.56
C LEU A 224 24.63 9.43 6.87
N ASP A 225 25.22 10.20 7.77
CA ASP A 225 25.54 9.79 9.13
C ASP A 225 24.29 9.91 10.01
N VAL A 226 23.92 8.83 10.70
CA VAL A 226 22.74 8.76 11.57
C VAL A 226 23.16 8.89 13.02
N GLY A 227 23.10 10.12 13.54
CA GLY A 227 23.54 10.48 14.90
C GLY A 227 22.61 10.05 16.05
N LEU A 228 21.68 9.12 15.81
CA LEU A 228 20.71 8.68 16.83
C LEU A 228 21.37 7.71 17.83
N SER A 229 21.24 8.02 19.12
CA SER A 229 21.75 7.18 20.20
C SER A 229 21.07 5.82 20.25
N ARG A 230 21.82 4.79 20.67
CA ARG A 230 21.30 3.44 20.88
C ARG A 230 21.12 3.16 22.38
N PRO A 231 20.13 2.36 22.81
CA PRO A 231 19.13 1.66 22.00
C PRO A 231 18.10 2.62 21.39
N ARG A 232 17.59 2.26 20.21
CA ARG A 232 16.63 3.07 19.45
C ARG A 232 15.24 2.49 19.64
N ASP A 233 14.44 3.15 20.48
CA ASP A 233 13.03 2.78 20.68
C ASP A 233 12.15 3.48 19.64
N ARG A 234 11.27 2.72 18.99
CA ARG A 234 10.44 3.25 17.90
C ARG A 234 9.37 4.22 18.36
N LEU A 235 8.81 4.01 19.55
CA LEU A 235 7.77 4.88 20.10
C LEU A 235 8.36 6.22 20.47
N ASP A 236 9.57 6.22 21.04
CA ASP A 236 10.30 7.45 21.37
C ASP A 236 10.74 8.20 20.10
N LEU A 237 11.17 7.46 19.05
CA LEU A 237 11.62 8.04 17.80
C LEU A 237 10.50 8.54 16.88
N ALA A 238 9.25 8.12 17.10
CA ALA A 238 8.12 8.52 16.26
C ALA A 238 7.94 10.06 16.22
N ASP A 239 8.16 10.71 17.35
CA ASP A 239 8.05 12.16 17.52
C ASP A 239 9.43 12.87 17.51
N ASP A 240 10.52 12.14 17.29
CA ASP A 240 11.88 12.69 17.29
C ASP A 240 12.16 13.48 16.00
N GLY A 241 12.61 14.73 16.16
CA GLY A 241 12.87 15.64 15.05
C GLY A 241 14.05 15.21 14.17
N ASP A 242 15.10 14.65 14.76
CA ASP A 242 16.30 14.20 14.06
C ASP A 242 16.00 12.92 13.28
N TYR A 243 15.25 11.97 13.86
CA TYR A 243 14.77 10.78 13.16
C TYR A 243 13.99 11.14 11.90
N ASN A 244 13.04 12.07 12.03
CA ASN A 244 12.24 12.56 10.90
C ASN A 244 13.09 13.32 9.87
N GLN A 245 14.13 14.04 10.29
CA GLN A 245 15.08 14.69 9.39
C GLN A 245 15.88 13.67 8.56
N TYR A 246 16.44 12.63 9.20
CA TYR A 246 17.19 11.59 8.49
C TYR A 246 16.31 10.87 7.47
N ARG A 247 15.07 10.53 7.84
CA ARG A 247 14.08 9.96 6.91
C ARG A 247 13.85 10.87 5.71
N ALA A 248 13.62 12.15 5.96
CA ALA A 248 13.39 13.13 4.90
C ALA A 248 14.58 13.25 3.94
N GLU A 249 15.82 13.19 4.43
CA GLU A 249 17.01 13.26 3.59
C GLU A 249 17.17 12.01 2.71
N VAL A 250 17.03 10.81 3.28
CA VAL A 250 17.09 9.55 2.53
C VAL A 250 16.03 9.53 1.44
N VAL A 251 14.80 9.89 1.81
CA VAL A 251 13.68 10.00 0.88
C VAL A 251 14.00 11.02 -0.22
N ARG A 252 14.45 12.23 0.13
CA ARG A 252 14.78 13.27 -0.87
C ARG A 252 15.84 12.80 -1.85
N PHE A 253 16.91 12.16 -1.38
CA PHE A 253 17.97 11.64 -2.24
C PHE A 253 17.43 10.62 -3.25
N LEU A 254 16.62 9.66 -2.79
CA LEU A 254 16.00 8.67 -3.67
C LEU A 254 15.13 9.35 -4.74
N HIS A 255 14.57 10.53 -4.49
CA HIS A 255 13.68 11.17 -5.46
C HIS A 255 14.38 12.15 -6.42
N GLU A 256 15.35 12.94 -5.95
CA GLU A 256 16.04 13.95 -6.77
C GLU A 256 16.73 13.37 -8.00
N ARG A 257 17.23 12.13 -7.92
CA ARG A 257 17.91 11.47 -9.05
C ARG A 257 17.00 10.64 -9.96
N HIS A 258 15.75 10.36 -9.58
CA HIS A 258 14.75 9.79 -10.50
C HIS A 258 14.42 10.77 -11.65
N LYS A 259 14.50 12.09 -11.40
CA LYS A 259 14.31 13.13 -12.42
C LYS A 259 15.41 13.16 -13.50
N ALA A 260 16.62 12.70 -13.20
CA ALA A 260 17.78 12.83 -14.10
C ALA A 260 17.87 11.74 -15.20
N VAL A 261 17.04 10.69 -15.15
CA VAL A 261 17.18 9.48 -16.01
C VAL A 261 16.11 9.36 -17.11
N SER A 262 15.33 10.42 -17.39
CA SER A 262 14.45 10.42 -18.57
C SER A 262 15.29 10.56 -19.86
N PRO A 263 15.22 9.61 -20.83
CA PRO A 263 16.02 9.68 -22.04
C PRO A 263 15.57 10.88 -22.88
N ARG A 264 16.53 11.74 -23.26
CA ARG A 264 16.35 12.78 -24.28
C ARG A 264 16.18 12.13 -25.66
N GLY A 265 14.99 11.63 -25.94
CA GLY A 265 14.55 11.23 -27.28
C GLY A 265 13.70 12.32 -27.90
N ALA A 266 14.34 13.24 -28.65
CA ALA A 266 13.63 14.26 -29.42
C ALA A 266 12.91 13.62 -30.62
N SER A 267 11.65 13.23 -30.45
CA SER A 267 10.79 12.85 -31.57
C SER A 267 10.04 14.08 -32.11
N LYS A 268 10.23 14.33 -33.41
CA LYS A 268 9.68 15.44 -34.19
C LYS A 268 8.16 15.55 -34.02
N VAL A 269 7.72 16.76 -33.66
CA VAL A 269 6.33 17.19 -33.58
C VAL A 269 5.68 17.14 -34.96
N VAL A 270 4.66 16.29 -35.13
CA VAL A 270 3.70 16.41 -36.24
C VAL A 270 2.59 17.36 -35.78
N ARG A 271 2.49 18.52 -36.42
CA ARG A 271 1.39 19.48 -36.22
C ARG A 271 0.14 18.94 -36.93
N ILE A 272 -0.92 18.66 -36.16
CA ILE A 272 -2.29 18.58 -36.68
C ILE A 272 -2.89 19.98 -36.57
N PRO A 273 -3.36 20.61 -37.67
CA PRO A 273 -3.98 21.92 -37.60
C PRO A 273 -5.49 21.81 -37.36
N GLY A 274 -6.01 22.64 -36.45
CA GLY A 274 -7.41 23.07 -36.51
C GLY A 274 -8.22 22.89 -35.23
N GLY A 275 -8.08 23.83 -34.29
CA GLY A 275 -9.05 24.06 -33.21
C GLY A 275 -8.76 25.40 -32.55
N ARG A 276 -9.65 26.39 -32.72
CA ARG A 276 -9.49 27.73 -32.10
C ARG A 276 -9.46 27.58 -30.57
N PRO A 277 -8.51 28.19 -29.85
CA PRO A 277 -8.53 28.17 -28.39
C PRO A 277 -9.70 29.03 -27.89
N ARG A 278 -10.58 28.45 -27.08
CA ARG A 278 -11.55 29.23 -26.28
C ARG A 278 -10.82 29.84 -25.07
N ARG A 279 -11.33 31.00 -24.65
CA ARG A 279 -10.82 31.86 -23.57
C ARG A 279 -10.66 31.09 -22.25
N ASP A 280 -9.58 31.41 -21.53
CA ASP A 280 -9.20 30.98 -20.17
C ASP A 280 -8.41 29.67 -20.02
N SER A 281 -7.26 29.55 -20.71
CA SER A 281 -6.27 28.53 -20.37
C SER A 281 -5.66 28.83 -18.99
N ILE A 282 -5.90 27.97 -18.00
CA ILE A 282 -5.23 28.04 -16.70
C ILE A 282 -3.72 27.86 -16.91
N LYS A 283 -2.93 28.75 -16.29
CA LYS A 283 -1.47 28.66 -16.32
C LYS A 283 -0.99 28.10 -14.97
N PRO A 284 -0.52 26.84 -14.92
CA PRO A 284 -0.01 26.24 -13.69
C PRO A 284 1.17 27.03 -13.12
N GLU A 285 1.25 27.15 -11.80
CA GLU A 285 2.44 27.63 -11.10
C GLU A 285 3.59 26.63 -11.23
N LYS A 286 3.26 25.34 -11.14
CA LYS A 286 4.17 24.20 -11.20
C LYS A 286 3.79 23.32 -12.39
N HIS A 287 4.71 23.16 -13.32
CA HIS A 287 4.48 22.37 -14.54
C HIS A 287 4.82 20.89 -14.37
N GLU A 288 5.90 20.58 -13.66
CA GLU A 288 6.31 19.20 -13.36
C GLU A 288 5.61 18.72 -12.10
N VAL A 289 4.76 17.70 -12.21
CA VAL A 289 3.99 17.18 -11.09
C VAL A 289 4.23 15.68 -10.96
N MET A 290 4.49 15.19 -9.75
CA MET A 290 4.66 13.77 -9.49
C MET A 290 3.45 13.22 -8.74
N LEU A 291 2.77 12.24 -9.34
CA LEU A 291 1.54 11.65 -8.78
C LEU A 291 1.72 10.16 -8.47
N GLY A 292 1.36 9.73 -7.26
CA GLY A 292 1.42 8.32 -6.86
C GLY A 292 0.15 7.53 -7.19
N PHE A 293 0.31 6.23 -7.44
CA PHE A 293 -0.79 5.28 -7.54
C PHE A 293 -0.39 3.88 -7.06
N VAL A 294 -1.37 3.08 -6.65
CA VAL A 294 -1.22 1.65 -6.36
C VAL A 294 -1.73 0.86 -7.57
N PRO A 295 -1.08 -0.25 -8.01
CA PRO A 295 -1.47 -1.00 -9.20
C PRO A 295 -2.80 -1.75 -9.01
N LEU A 296 -3.88 -0.99 -9.19
CA LEU A 296 -5.28 -1.41 -9.12
C LEU A 296 -6.00 -0.80 -10.33
N THR A 297 -7.15 -1.36 -10.69
CA THR A 297 -7.98 -0.84 -11.78
C THR A 297 -8.39 0.62 -11.55
N ASP A 298 -8.59 1.04 -10.29
CA ASP A 298 -8.93 2.41 -9.94
C ASP A 298 -7.81 3.45 -10.22
N CYS A 299 -6.59 3.03 -10.54
CA CYS A 299 -5.54 3.99 -10.96
C CYS A 299 -5.78 4.52 -12.38
N ALA A 300 -6.75 3.95 -13.10
CA ALA A 300 -7.06 4.26 -14.49
C ALA A 300 -7.16 5.76 -14.79
N PRO A 301 -7.83 6.61 -13.98
CA PRO A 301 -7.90 8.04 -14.30
C PRO A 301 -6.53 8.72 -14.42
N LEU A 302 -5.57 8.37 -13.55
CA LEU A 302 -4.21 8.93 -13.60
C LEU A 302 -3.46 8.42 -14.84
N VAL A 303 -3.53 7.12 -15.10
CA VAL A 303 -2.84 6.47 -16.22
C VAL A 303 -3.38 6.98 -17.56
N ILE A 304 -4.70 7.02 -17.72
CA ILE A 304 -5.36 7.51 -18.93
C ILE A 304 -5.10 9.01 -19.13
N ALA A 305 -5.16 9.83 -18.08
CA ALA A 305 -4.85 11.25 -18.19
C ALA A 305 -3.42 11.50 -18.71
N ARG A 306 -2.46 10.65 -18.32
CA ARG A 306 -1.08 10.69 -18.84
C ARG A 306 -1.00 10.23 -20.28
N GLU A 307 -1.46 9.03 -20.58
CA GLU A 307 -1.29 8.38 -21.88
C GLU A 307 -2.07 9.07 -23.00
N LYS A 308 -3.25 9.61 -22.69
CA LYS A 308 -4.07 10.39 -23.63
C LYS A 308 -3.64 11.86 -23.72
N GLY A 309 -2.62 12.28 -22.97
CA GLY A 309 -2.10 13.66 -22.99
C GLY A 309 -3.04 14.70 -22.38
N MET A 310 -3.99 14.31 -21.53
CA MET A 310 -4.93 15.22 -20.87
C MET A 310 -4.20 16.13 -19.87
N PHE A 311 -3.20 15.62 -19.13
CA PHE A 311 -2.34 16.48 -18.31
C PHE A 311 -1.61 17.53 -19.15
N LYS A 312 -1.06 17.13 -20.29
CA LYS A 312 -0.34 18.02 -21.21
C LYS A 312 -1.26 19.09 -21.80
N LYS A 313 -2.52 18.74 -22.09
CA LYS A 313 -3.56 19.69 -22.53
C LYS A 313 -3.75 20.85 -21.54
N HIS A 314 -3.63 20.57 -20.24
CA HIS A 314 -3.73 21.56 -19.17
C HIS A 314 -2.37 22.13 -18.71
N GLY A 315 -1.32 21.96 -19.52
CA GLY A 315 -0.01 22.56 -19.27
C GLY A 315 0.85 21.83 -18.24
N LEU A 316 0.54 20.57 -17.92
CA LEU A 316 1.25 19.76 -16.93
C LEU A 316 2.13 18.69 -17.60
N SER A 317 3.31 18.48 -17.03
CA SER A 317 4.17 17.33 -17.27
C SER A 317 4.11 16.43 -16.05
N VAL A 318 3.24 15.42 -16.11
CA VAL A 318 3.00 14.51 -14.99
C VAL A 318 3.87 13.27 -15.10
N GLN A 319 4.58 12.94 -14.01
CA GLN A 319 5.22 11.66 -13.79
C GLN A 319 4.38 10.84 -12.83
N LEU A 320 4.10 9.58 -13.18
CA LEU A 320 3.39 8.66 -12.30
C LEU A 320 4.40 7.77 -11.56
N SER A 321 4.22 7.65 -10.24
CA SER A 321 4.98 6.76 -9.37
C SER A 321 4.11 5.57 -8.96
N LYS A 322 4.54 4.36 -9.31
CA LYS A 322 3.89 3.10 -8.92
C LYS A 322 4.36 2.73 -7.50
N GLU A 323 3.43 2.64 -6.57
CA GLU A 323 3.70 2.36 -5.16
C GLU A 323 3.26 0.94 -4.76
N SER A 324 4.00 0.34 -3.83
CA SER A 324 3.77 -1.04 -3.38
C SER A 324 2.65 -1.18 -2.35
N SER A 325 2.29 -0.10 -1.65
CA SER A 325 1.30 -0.10 -0.59
C SER A 325 0.64 1.27 -0.41
N TRP A 326 -0.51 1.28 0.28
CA TRP A 326 -1.19 2.51 0.68
C TRP A 326 -0.43 3.31 1.74
N ALA A 327 0.35 2.65 2.60
CA ALA A 327 1.25 3.33 3.54
C ALA A 327 2.32 4.16 2.79
N SER A 328 2.92 3.58 1.73
CA SER A 328 3.89 4.31 0.88
C SER A 328 3.27 5.57 0.26
N ILE A 329 2.02 5.49 -0.21
CA ILE A 329 1.27 6.65 -0.74
C ILE A 329 1.12 7.73 0.33
N ARG A 330 0.59 7.36 1.51
CA ARG A 330 0.39 8.29 2.64
C ARG A 330 1.69 9.00 2.98
N ASP A 331 2.76 8.24 3.17
CA ASP A 331 4.04 8.77 3.64
C ASP A 331 4.67 9.69 2.59
N LYS A 332 4.72 9.26 1.32
CA LYS A 332 5.31 10.07 0.25
C LYS A 332 4.52 11.35 -0.03
N VAL A 333 3.19 11.34 0.04
CA VAL A 333 2.42 12.59 -0.11
C VAL A 333 2.61 13.47 1.12
N CYS A 334 2.56 12.91 2.33
CA CYS A 334 2.80 13.65 3.59
C CYS A 334 4.11 14.45 3.55
N TYR A 335 5.19 13.82 3.10
CA TYR A 335 6.52 14.44 3.07
C TYR A 335 6.80 15.27 1.80
N GLY A 336 5.80 15.47 0.93
CA GLY A 336 5.93 16.29 -0.28
C GLY A 336 6.81 15.67 -1.37
N VAL A 337 7.04 14.35 -1.29
CA VAL A 337 7.74 13.56 -2.31
C VAL A 337 6.89 13.43 -3.56
N LEU A 338 5.63 13.08 -3.32
CA LEU A 338 4.57 13.12 -4.30
C LEU A 338 3.80 14.41 -4.08
N ASP A 339 3.53 15.12 -5.17
CA ASP A 339 2.68 16.32 -5.15
C ASP A 339 1.22 15.96 -4.83
N GLY A 340 0.81 14.74 -5.21
CA GLY A 340 -0.50 14.17 -4.95
C GLY A 340 -0.55 12.69 -5.28
N ALA A 341 -1.67 12.04 -5.00
CA ALA A 341 -1.84 10.63 -5.33
C ALA A 341 -3.31 10.22 -5.42
N GLN A 342 -3.53 9.09 -6.08
CA GLN A 342 -4.69 8.24 -5.78
C GLN A 342 -4.60 7.79 -4.31
N MET A 343 -5.68 7.97 -3.54
CA MET A 343 -5.78 7.58 -2.13
C MET A 343 -7.08 6.85 -1.85
N LEU A 344 -7.12 6.10 -0.75
CA LEU A 344 -8.37 5.59 -0.18
C LEU A 344 -9.20 6.77 0.33
N ALA A 345 -10.52 6.78 0.10
CA ALA A 345 -11.39 7.89 0.49
C ALA A 345 -11.27 8.31 1.97
N ALA A 346 -11.08 7.34 2.87
CA ALA A 346 -10.88 7.59 4.30
C ALA A 346 -9.49 8.15 4.66
N MET A 347 -8.46 7.95 3.84
CA MET A 347 -7.07 8.25 4.19
C MET A 347 -6.81 9.76 4.45
N PRO A 348 -7.31 10.71 3.63
CA PRO A 348 -7.19 12.13 3.95
C PRO A 348 -7.87 12.52 5.28
N LEU A 349 -8.94 11.84 5.68
CA LEU A 349 -9.62 12.08 6.95
C LEU A 349 -8.78 11.57 8.11
N THR A 350 -8.22 10.35 7.99
CA THR A 350 -7.33 9.75 8.98
C THR A 350 -6.11 10.63 9.27
N ALA A 351 -5.53 11.24 8.23
CA ALA A 351 -4.43 12.20 8.38
C ALA A 351 -4.78 13.34 9.36
N SER A 352 -6.00 13.88 9.26
CA SER A 352 -6.48 14.95 10.14
C SER A 352 -6.90 14.45 11.52
N VAL A 353 -7.54 13.28 11.61
CA VAL A 353 -8.03 12.70 12.88
C VAL A 353 -6.87 12.27 13.78
N GLN A 354 -5.86 11.61 13.20
CA GLN A 354 -4.71 11.05 13.93
C GLN A 354 -3.55 12.06 14.05
N GLN A 355 -3.53 13.14 13.26
CA GLN A 355 -2.49 14.19 13.25
C GLN A 355 -1.05 13.68 13.07
N GLN A 356 -0.88 12.48 12.49
CA GLN A 356 0.44 11.86 12.27
C GLN A 356 1.17 12.41 11.03
N CYS A 357 0.49 13.19 10.19
CA CYS A 357 1.04 13.73 8.96
C CYS A 357 0.50 15.12 8.65
N GLN A 358 1.12 15.78 7.66
CA GLN A 358 0.62 17.05 7.13
C GLN A 358 -0.86 16.90 6.72
N PRO A 359 -1.76 17.84 7.12
CA PRO A 359 -3.16 17.77 6.76
C PRO A 359 -3.36 17.58 5.26
N MET A 360 -4.20 16.63 4.88
CA MET A 360 -4.49 16.29 3.49
C MET A 360 -5.87 16.82 3.09
N VAL A 361 -6.02 17.10 1.79
CA VAL A 361 -7.29 17.49 1.19
C VAL A 361 -7.57 16.62 -0.03
N THR A 362 -8.86 16.36 -0.27
CA THR A 362 -9.34 15.77 -1.52
C THR A 362 -10.35 16.70 -2.16
N ALA A 363 -10.18 16.91 -3.47
CA ALA A 363 -11.05 17.72 -4.28
C ALA A 363 -11.79 16.91 -5.35
N MET A 364 -11.63 15.59 -5.41
CA MET A 364 -12.47 14.74 -6.25
C MET A 364 -12.42 13.27 -5.82
N SER A 365 -13.53 12.59 -6.03
CA SER A 365 -13.56 11.13 -6.09
C SER A 365 -13.13 10.65 -7.47
N LEU A 366 -12.39 9.55 -7.53
CA LEU A 366 -11.87 8.94 -8.77
C LEU A 366 -12.80 7.84 -9.28
N SER A 367 -13.50 7.15 -8.40
CA SER A 367 -14.43 6.07 -8.77
C SER A 367 -15.47 5.80 -7.68
N LEU A 368 -16.60 5.20 -8.08
CA LEU A 368 -17.56 4.57 -7.20
C LEU A 368 -17.55 3.05 -7.40
N GLY A 369 -17.63 2.29 -6.31
CA GLY A 369 -17.59 0.83 -6.34
C GLY A 369 -16.25 0.25 -6.83
N GLY A 370 -16.26 -0.97 -7.38
CA GLY A 370 -15.05 -1.61 -7.93
C GLY A 370 -14.25 -2.48 -6.94
N ASN A 371 -14.83 -2.78 -5.77
CA ASN A 371 -14.26 -3.72 -4.81
C ASN A 371 -15.18 -4.94 -4.61
N ALA A 372 -14.62 -6.01 -4.07
CA ALA A 372 -15.40 -7.20 -3.72
C ALA A 372 -14.82 -7.94 -2.51
N VAL A 373 -15.68 -8.70 -1.85
CA VAL A 373 -15.31 -9.72 -0.87
C VAL A 373 -15.10 -11.04 -1.63
N THR A 374 -13.86 -11.52 -1.63
CA THR A 374 -13.46 -12.77 -2.29
C THR A 374 -13.02 -13.77 -1.24
N VAL A 375 -13.49 -15.01 -1.34
CA VAL A 375 -13.13 -16.11 -0.42
C VAL A 375 -12.41 -17.23 -1.15
N SER A 376 -11.64 -18.03 -0.41
CA SER A 376 -10.97 -19.22 -0.95
C SER A 376 -12.00 -20.21 -1.51
N SER A 377 -11.64 -20.95 -2.55
CA SER A 377 -12.55 -21.98 -3.10
C SER A 377 -13.00 -23.01 -2.05
N SER A 378 -12.15 -23.31 -1.07
CA SER A 378 -12.49 -24.18 0.06
C SER A 378 -13.54 -23.57 0.99
N LEU A 379 -13.40 -22.29 1.37
CA LEU A 379 -14.41 -21.62 2.18
C LEU A 379 -15.71 -21.46 1.40
N TYR A 380 -15.64 -21.15 0.11
CA TYR A 380 -16.82 -21.06 -0.74
C TYR A 380 -17.62 -22.37 -0.78
N ALA A 381 -16.95 -23.52 -0.86
CA ALA A 381 -17.61 -24.83 -0.82
C ALA A 381 -18.34 -25.08 0.53
N LEU A 382 -17.76 -24.63 1.65
CA LEU A 382 -18.42 -24.69 2.96
C LEU A 382 -19.66 -23.80 3.01
N LEU A 383 -19.57 -22.59 2.45
CA LEU A 383 -20.70 -21.67 2.37
C LEU A 383 -21.83 -22.23 1.51
N GLN A 384 -21.51 -22.88 0.38
CA GLN A 384 -22.51 -23.52 -0.49
C GLN A 384 -23.26 -24.68 0.18
N ALA A 385 -22.62 -25.34 1.15
CA ALA A 385 -23.26 -26.42 1.90
C ALA A 385 -24.22 -25.92 3.00
N VAL A 386 -24.29 -24.61 3.24
CA VAL A 386 -25.24 -24.02 4.19
C VAL A 386 -26.63 -23.96 3.56
N GLU A 387 -27.57 -24.73 4.11
CA GLU A 387 -28.96 -24.72 3.68
C GLU A 387 -29.69 -23.44 4.11
N GLY A 388 -30.64 -22.98 3.27
CA GLY A 388 -31.54 -21.87 3.60
C GLY A 388 -30.95 -20.46 3.43
N GLN A 389 -29.78 -20.33 2.79
CA GLN A 389 -29.16 -19.05 2.49
C GLN A 389 -28.94 -18.87 0.99
N ASP A 390 -29.25 -17.67 0.47
CA ASP A 390 -28.96 -17.32 -0.92
C ASP A 390 -27.58 -16.62 -1.01
N LEU A 391 -26.58 -17.34 -1.50
CA LEU A 391 -25.23 -16.79 -1.66
C LEU A 391 -25.14 -15.73 -2.76
N ALA A 392 -26.17 -15.54 -3.59
CA ALA A 392 -26.20 -14.48 -4.59
C ALA A 392 -26.46 -13.09 -3.98
N THR A 393 -27.03 -13.02 -2.76
CA THR A 393 -27.29 -11.75 -2.07
C THR A 393 -26.23 -11.44 -1.02
N ALA A 394 -26.06 -10.14 -0.72
CA ALA A 394 -25.15 -9.71 0.33
C ALA A 394 -25.61 -10.23 1.70
N GLU A 395 -26.91 -10.19 2.03
CA GLU A 395 -27.40 -10.67 3.34
C GLU A 395 -27.30 -12.20 3.48
N GLY A 396 -27.64 -12.94 2.41
CA GLY A 396 -27.61 -14.40 2.44
C GLY A 396 -26.17 -14.92 2.52
N SER A 397 -25.24 -14.31 1.79
CA SER A 397 -23.81 -14.66 1.91
C SER A 397 -23.22 -14.33 3.29
N ALA A 398 -23.60 -13.21 3.91
CA ALA A 398 -23.19 -12.87 5.28
C ALA A 398 -23.73 -13.90 6.30
N SER A 399 -25.01 -14.25 6.17
CA SER A 399 -25.69 -15.21 7.04
C SER A 399 -25.10 -16.62 6.92
N ALA A 400 -24.74 -17.04 5.71
CA ALA A 400 -24.03 -18.29 5.48
C ALA A 400 -22.64 -18.28 6.14
N LEU A 401 -21.90 -17.17 6.05
CA LEU A 401 -20.61 -17.01 6.73
C LEU A 401 -20.77 -17.12 8.25
N ALA A 402 -21.79 -16.47 8.83
CA ALA A 402 -22.06 -16.53 10.27
C ALA A 402 -22.32 -17.97 10.73
N GLN A 403 -23.06 -18.76 9.94
CA GLN A 403 -23.29 -20.17 10.24
C GLN A 403 -22.00 -21.00 10.16
N VAL A 404 -21.17 -20.80 9.14
CA VAL A 404 -19.87 -21.49 9.02
C VAL A 404 -18.96 -21.14 10.20
N ILE A 405 -18.86 -19.87 10.59
CA ILE A 405 -18.06 -19.43 11.74
C ILE A 405 -18.53 -20.12 13.03
N ARG A 406 -19.85 -20.13 13.30
CA ARG A 406 -20.40 -20.81 14.48
C ARG A 406 -20.09 -22.31 14.50
N GLN A 407 -20.24 -22.98 13.36
CA GLN A 407 -19.92 -24.41 13.24
C GLN A 407 -18.44 -24.70 13.47
N ARG A 408 -17.55 -23.88 12.90
CA ARG A 408 -16.09 -23.98 13.12
C ARG A 408 -15.71 -23.76 14.58
N ARG A 409 -16.27 -22.73 15.21
CA ARG A 409 -16.06 -22.42 16.63
C ARG A 409 -16.49 -23.57 17.53
N ALA A 410 -17.64 -24.21 17.24
CA ALA A 410 -18.10 -25.39 17.98
C ALA A 410 -17.17 -26.60 17.85
N ARG A 411 -16.36 -26.67 16.77
CA ARG A 411 -15.33 -27.69 16.55
C ARG A 411 -13.95 -27.30 17.08
N GLY A 412 -13.81 -26.13 17.71
CA GLY A 412 -12.53 -25.63 18.22
C GLY A 412 -11.53 -25.23 17.13
N GLU A 413 -12.00 -24.96 15.91
CA GLU A 413 -11.16 -24.50 14.82
C GLU A 413 -10.77 -23.01 15.01
N PRO A 414 -9.58 -22.58 14.54
CA PRO A 414 -9.17 -21.19 14.66
C PRO A 414 -10.08 -20.24 13.85
N PRO A 415 -10.17 -18.96 14.26
CA PRO A 415 -10.89 -17.93 13.52
C PRO A 415 -10.46 -17.85 12.06
N LEU A 416 -11.42 -17.51 11.19
CA LEU A 416 -11.12 -17.28 9.77
C LEU A 416 -10.32 -15.98 9.61
N GLN A 417 -9.36 -16.00 8.70
CA GLN A 417 -8.46 -14.88 8.43
C GLN A 417 -8.93 -14.11 7.21
N PHE A 418 -9.18 -12.82 7.34
CA PHE A 418 -9.60 -11.94 6.26
C PHE A 418 -8.58 -10.84 5.98
N GLY A 419 -8.27 -10.61 4.70
CA GLY A 419 -7.38 -9.53 4.26
C GLY A 419 -8.11 -8.25 3.92
N VAL A 420 -7.55 -7.10 4.33
CA VAL A 420 -7.93 -5.75 3.86
C VAL A 420 -6.67 -4.98 3.49
N VAL A 421 -6.78 -3.89 2.74
CA VAL A 421 -5.60 -3.19 2.21
C VAL A 421 -5.03 -2.12 3.14
N TYR A 422 -5.85 -1.62 4.06
CA TYR A 422 -5.51 -0.57 5.04
C TYR A 422 -6.60 -0.52 6.13
N PRO A 423 -6.30 -0.18 7.40
CA PRO A 423 -7.29 -0.17 8.48
C PRO A 423 -8.41 0.85 8.24
N GLU A 424 -8.07 2.10 7.89
CA GLU A 424 -9.04 3.13 7.56
C GLU A 424 -9.36 3.12 6.07
N SER A 425 -10.25 2.22 5.65
CA SER A 425 -10.58 2.05 4.24
C SER A 425 -12.01 1.60 3.99
N SER A 426 -12.54 1.96 2.81
CA SER A 426 -13.79 1.42 2.24
C SER A 426 -13.85 -0.11 2.35
N HIS A 427 -12.75 -0.78 2.01
CA HIS A 427 -12.59 -2.22 2.08
C HIS A 427 -12.88 -2.78 3.47
N ASN A 428 -12.23 -2.22 4.49
CA ASN A 428 -12.41 -2.66 5.88
C ASN A 428 -13.81 -2.34 6.39
N TYR A 429 -14.30 -1.12 6.21
CA TYR A 429 -15.60 -0.72 6.73
C TYR A 429 -16.77 -1.45 6.08
N LEU A 430 -16.72 -1.71 4.78
CA LEU A 430 -17.76 -2.48 4.10
C LEU A 430 -17.68 -3.97 4.42
N LEU A 431 -16.47 -4.53 4.60
CA LEU A 431 -16.32 -5.90 5.10
C LEU A 431 -16.92 -6.05 6.51
N ARG A 432 -16.62 -5.11 7.41
CA ARG A 432 -17.18 -5.03 8.76
C ARG A 432 -18.69 -4.83 8.74
N TYR A 433 -19.20 -3.97 7.87
CA TYR A 433 -20.63 -3.74 7.70
C TYR A 433 -21.37 -5.03 7.31
N TRP A 434 -20.85 -5.73 6.30
CA TRP A 434 -21.40 -6.99 5.82
C TRP A 434 -21.31 -8.13 6.85
N MET A 435 -20.21 -8.22 7.61
CA MET A 435 -20.09 -9.19 8.70
C MET A 435 -21.08 -8.87 9.85
N ALA A 436 -21.10 -7.61 10.29
CA ALA A 436 -21.93 -7.19 11.40
C ALA A 436 -23.43 -7.28 11.11
N SER A 437 -23.86 -7.15 9.83
CA SER A 437 -25.27 -7.34 9.46
C SER A 437 -25.80 -8.75 9.73
N ALA A 438 -24.90 -9.75 9.77
CA ALA A 438 -25.22 -11.13 10.14
C ALA A 438 -24.85 -11.48 11.60
N GLY A 439 -24.48 -10.48 12.41
CA GLY A 439 -24.08 -10.66 13.81
C GLY A 439 -22.70 -11.27 14.01
N ILE A 440 -21.82 -11.22 13.00
CA ILE A 440 -20.40 -11.58 13.14
C ILE A 440 -19.67 -10.35 13.68
N ASP A 441 -19.02 -10.49 14.83
CA ASP A 441 -18.17 -9.43 15.35
C ASP A 441 -16.81 -9.47 14.62
N PRO A 442 -16.46 -8.44 13.82
CA PRO A 442 -15.24 -8.45 13.02
C PRO A 442 -13.94 -8.37 13.83
N ASP A 443 -14.00 -8.04 15.13
CA ASP A 443 -12.82 -7.95 16.01
C ASP A 443 -12.67 -9.19 16.91
N GLU A 444 -13.73 -10.01 17.06
CA GLU A 444 -13.75 -11.17 17.97
C GLU A 444 -13.99 -12.52 17.26
N ASP A 445 -14.85 -12.57 16.25
CA ASP A 445 -15.25 -13.83 15.59
C ASP A 445 -14.35 -14.19 14.38
N VAL A 446 -13.57 -13.24 13.89
CA VAL A 446 -12.62 -13.39 12.77
C VAL A 446 -11.35 -12.59 13.05
N GLU A 447 -10.30 -12.84 12.27
CA GLU A 447 -9.09 -12.00 12.29
C GLU A 447 -8.97 -11.21 10.99
N ILE A 448 -9.00 -9.88 11.07
CA ILE A 448 -8.79 -8.99 9.91
C ILE A 448 -7.34 -8.50 9.90
N ARG A 449 -6.62 -8.70 8.78
CA ARG A 449 -5.21 -8.33 8.60
C ARG A 449 -4.99 -7.40 7.43
N VAL A 450 -4.05 -6.48 7.58
CA VAL A 450 -3.63 -5.59 6.49
C VAL A 450 -2.66 -6.33 5.56
N VAL A 451 -3.01 -6.42 4.28
CA VAL A 451 -2.21 -7.07 3.23
C VAL A 451 -2.15 -6.16 2.01
N PRO A 452 -0.95 -5.82 1.49
CA PRO A 452 -0.85 -5.03 0.27
C PRO A 452 -1.51 -5.76 -0.91
N PRO A 453 -2.24 -5.03 -1.78
CA PRO A 453 -3.06 -5.64 -2.84
C PRO A 453 -2.33 -6.68 -3.71
N PRO A 454 -1.06 -6.46 -4.16
CA PRO A 454 -0.37 -7.43 -5.01
C PRO A 454 -0.18 -8.82 -4.38
N TYR A 455 -0.24 -8.93 -3.05
CA TYR A 455 0.03 -10.18 -2.34
C TYR A 455 -1.23 -10.95 -1.94
N VAL A 456 -2.44 -10.38 -2.08
CA VAL A 456 -3.66 -10.98 -1.50
C VAL A 456 -4.04 -12.31 -2.16
N VAL A 457 -3.80 -12.46 -3.46
CA VAL A 457 -4.08 -13.70 -4.20
C VAL A 457 -3.13 -14.81 -3.75
N ASP A 458 -1.85 -14.50 -3.55
CA ASP A 458 -0.87 -15.48 -3.07
C ASP A 458 -1.17 -15.92 -1.63
N ARG A 459 -1.62 -15.00 -0.77
CA ARG A 459 -2.06 -15.31 0.61
C ARG A 459 -3.36 -16.11 0.66
N LEU A 460 -4.23 -15.94 -0.33
CA LEU A 460 -5.40 -16.82 -0.49
C LEU A 460 -4.96 -18.22 -0.96
N ARG A 461 -3.95 -18.30 -1.84
CA ARG A 461 -3.43 -19.56 -2.40
C ARG A 461 -2.72 -20.42 -1.36
N ASP A 462 -1.92 -19.81 -0.48
CA ASP A 462 -1.18 -20.52 0.56
C ASP A 462 -2.02 -20.87 1.81
N GLY A 463 -3.29 -20.43 1.85
CA GLY A 463 -4.22 -20.68 2.94
C GLY A 463 -4.03 -19.80 4.17
N SER A 464 -3.13 -18.81 4.12
CA SER A 464 -2.97 -17.83 5.20
C SER A 464 -4.15 -16.87 5.31
N LEU A 465 -4.89 -16.65 4.22
CA LEU A 465 -6.19 -15.98 4.21
C LEU A 465 -7.31 -16.96 3.82
N SER A 466 -8.43 -16.85 4.51
CA SER A 466 -9.70 -17.50 4.15
C SER A 466 -10.52 -16.68 3.16
N GLY A 467 -10.35 -15.36 3.19
CA GLY A 467 -10.91 -14.41 2.23
C GLY A 467 -10.29 -13.02 2.36
N TYR A 468 -10.75 -12.06 1.57
CA TYR A 468 -10.31 -10.67 1.62
C TYR A 468 -11.33 -9.72 1.00
N CYS A 469 -11.23 -8.42 1.31
CA CYS A 469 -11.94 -7.33 0.65
C CYS A 469 -10.92 -6.37 0.01
N VAL A 470 -10.85 -6.33 -1.32
CA VAL A 470 -9.83 -5.59 -2.09
C VAL A 470 -10.43 -5.06 -3.39
N GLY A 471 -9.86 -3.99 -3.94
CA GLY A 471 -10.18 -3.51 -5.28
C GLY A 471 -9.69 -4.42 -6.41
N GLU A 472 -10.29 -4.24 -7.59
CA GLU A 472 -9.84 -4.91 -8.80
C GLU A 472 -8.39 -4.54 -9.20
N PRO A 473 -7.61 -5.41 -9.87
CA PRO A 473 -8.02 -6.66 -10.52
C PRO A 473 -7.86 -7.93 -9.68
N TRP A 474 -7.53 -7.81 -8.39
CA TRP A 474 -7.11 -8.97 -7.59
C TRP A 474 -8.25 -9.98 -7.35
N ASN A 475 -9.51 -9.52 -7.37
CA ASN A 475 -10.67 -10.42 -7.31
C ASN A 475 -10.83 -11.21 -8.62
N ALA A 476 -10.81 -10.52 -9.77
CA ALA A 476 -10.83 -11.17 -11.07
C ALA A 476 -9.66 -12.14 -11.25
N LYS A 477 -8.47 -11.79 -10.75
CA LYS A 477 -7.29 -12.65 -10.79
C LYS A 477 -7.48 -13.92 -9.98
N ALA A 478 -7.98 -13.85 -8.75
CA ALA A 478 -8.25 -15.03 -7.94
C ALA A 478 -9.31 -15.95 -8.54
N VAL A 479 -10.33 -15.38 -9.20
CA VAL A 479 -11.36 -16.14 -9.94
C VAL A 479 -10.75 -16.81 -11.17
N SER A 480 -9.99 -16.06 -11.97
CA SER A 480 -9.31 -16.54 -13.18
C SER A 480 -8.33 -17.68 -12.88
N ASP A 481 -7.59 -17.58 -11.77
CA ASP A 481 -6.64 -18.61 -11.35
C ASP A 481 -7.33 -19.81 -10.66
N GLY A 482 -8.65 -19.78 -10.46
CA GLY A 482 -9.41 -20.83 -9.80
C GLY A 482 -9.17 -20.94 -8.28
N ILE A 483 -8.48 -19.97 -7.68
CA ILE A 483 -8.07 -19.98 -6.26
C ILE A 483 -9.21 -19.48 -5.37
N GLY A 484 -9.95 -18.49 -5.83
CA GLY A 484 -11.02 -17.85 -5.08
C GLY A 484 -12.34 -17.76 -5.83
N ARG A 485 -13.36 -17.33 -5.09
CA ARG A 485 -14.69 -16.98 -5.58
C ARG A 485 -15.11 -15.65 -4.95
N VAL A 486 -15.61 -14.74 -5.78
CA VAL A 486 -16.24 -13.51 -5.29
C VAL A 486 -17.55 -13.90 -4.63
N LEU A 487 -17.69 -13.54 -3.36
CA LEU A 487 -18.86 -13.83 -2.54
C LEU A 487 -19.89 -12.70 -2.63
N THR A 488 -19.45 -11.44 -2.54
CA THR A 488 -20.30 -10.26 -2.72
C THR A 488 -19.48 -9.09 -3.24
N THR A 489 -20.09 -8.15 -3.96
CA THR A 489 -19.44 -6.89 -4.34
C THR A 489 -19.69 -5.84 -3.28
N THR A 490 -18.79 -4.87 -3.13
CA THR A 490 -19.05 -3.76 -2.21
C THR A 490 -20.20 -2.88 -2.68
N HIS A 491 -20.49 -2.86 -3.99
CA HIS A 491 -21.70 -2.26 -4.54
C HIS A 491 -22.97 -2.91 -4.00
N ALA A 492 -22.98 -4.24 -3.78
CA ALA A 492 -24.13 -4.93 -3.19
C ALA A 492 -24.28 -4.64 -1.69
N ILE A 493 -23.22 -4.18 -1.01
CA ILE A 493 -23.24 -3.76 0.40
C ILE A 493 -23.73 -2.32 0.52
N TRP A 494 -23.20 -1.42 -0.31
CA TRP A 494 -23.63 -0.02 -0.43
C TRP A 494 -23.52 0.41 -1.89
N ASN A 495 -24.66 0.67 -2.53
CA ASN A 495 -24.70 1.02 -3.94
C ASN A 495 -23.92 2.32 -4.19
N HIS A 496 -23.07 2.28 -5.23
CA HIS A 496 -22.27 3.43 -5.69
C HIS A 496 -21.49 4.16 -4.58
N HIS A 497 -21.02 3.43 -3.57
CA HIS A 497 -20.22 4.01 -2.50
C HIS A 497 -18.93 4.67 -3.04
N PRO A 498 -18.44 5.75 -2.38
CA PRO A 498 -17.15 6.36 -2.68
C PRO A 498 -16.00 5.37 -2.45
N GLU A 499 -15.01 5.38 -3.34
CA GLU A 499 -13.92 4.42 -3.26
C GLU A 499 -12.55 5.10 -3.20
N LYS A 500 -11.97 5.48 -4.35
CA LYS A 500 -10.69 6.19 -4.41
C LYS A 500 -10.94 7.67 -4.56
N VAL A 501 -10.04 8.47 -4.00
CA VAL A 501 -10.01 9.92 -4.14
C VAL A 501 -8.67 10.40 -4.67
N PHE A 502 -8.63 11.60 -5.23
CA PHE A 502 -7.35 12.27 -5.50
C PHE A 502 -7.00 13.16 -4.32
N GLY A 503 -5.91 12.83 -3.62
CA GLY A 503 -5.45 13.53 -2.44
C GLY A 503 -4.13 14.27 -2.65
N VAL A 504 -4.02 15.44 -2.04
CA VAL A 504 -2.80 16.25 -1.93
C VAL A 504 -2.66 16.78 -0.50
N THR A 505 -1.49 17.27 -0.10
CA THR A 505 -1.41 18.01 1.16
C THR A 505 -2.11 19.36 1.03
N ARG A 506 -2.70 19.84 2.13
CA ARG A 506 -3.35 21.16 2.19
C ARG A 506 -2.37 22.27 1.79
N ALA A 507 -1.16 22.22 2.35
CA ALA A 507 -0.11 23.18 2.05
C ALA A 507 0.23 23.21 0.55
N TRP A 508 0.25 22.05 -0.13
CA TRP A 508 0.49 21.98 -1.57
C TRP A 508 -0.67 22.59 -2.38
N ALA A 509 -1.92 22.25 -2.02
CA ALA A 509 -3.11 22.80 -2.68
C ALA A 509 -3.18 24.33 -2.58
N GLU A 510 -2.79 24.88 -1.43
CA GLU A 510 -2.75 26.33 -1.17
C GLU A 510 -1.58 27.02 -1.88
N ALA A 511 -0.42 26.36 -1.95
CA ALA A 511 0.76 26.90 -2.62
C ALA A 511 0.63 26.87 -4.17
N TYR A 512 -0.07 25.87 -4.72
CA TYR A 512 -0.17 25.66 -6.17
C TYR A 512 -1.62 25.51 -6.67
N PRO A 513 -2.50 26.49 -6.41
CA PRO A 513 -3.94 26.35 -6.66
C PRO A 513 -4.29 26.16 -8.15
N ARG A 514 -3.62 26.87 -9.08
CA ARG A 514 -3.89 26.69 -10.52
C ARG A 514 -3.33 25.38 -11.05
N THR A 515 -2.22 24.92 -10.48
CA THR A 515 -1.65 23.60 -10.78
C THR A 515 -2.60 22.50 -10.32
N HIS A 516 -3.10 22.59 -9.09
CA HIS A 516 -4.09 21.65 -8.56
C HIS A 516 -5.33 21.62 -9.44
N GLN A 517 -5.86 22.79 -9.82
CA GLN A 517 -7.01 22.88 -10.72
C GLN A 517 -6.74 22.24 -12.10
N ALA A 518 -5.55 22.43 -12.68
CA ALA A 518 -5.15 21.79 -13.92
C ALA A 518 -5.08 20.25 -13.81
N VAL A 519 -4.64 19.73 -12.66
CA VAL A 519 -4.66 18.29 -12.37
C VAL A 519 -6.09 17.78 -12.30
N LEU A 520 -6.96 18.46 -11.54
CA LEU A 520 -8.37 18.06 -11.40
C LEU A 520 -9.09 18.04 -12.75
N MET A 521 -8.91 19.06 -13.58
CA MET A 521 -9.51 19.09 -14.92
C MET A 521 -9.02 17.92 -15.79
N ALA A 522 -7.72 17.62 -15.79
CA ALA A 522 -7.18 16.49 -16.55
C ALA A 522 -7.75 15.14 -16.08
N LEU A 523 -7.90 14.97 -14.77
CA LEU A 523 -8.46 13.77 -14.17
C LEU A 523 -9.96 13.63 -14.45
N LEU A 524 -10.73 14.73 -14.43
CA LEU A 524 -12.15 14.72 -14.78
C LEU A 524 -12.38 14.31 -16.23
N GLU A 525 -11.56 14.81 -17.16
CA GLU A 525 -11.60 14.38 -18.56
C GLU A 525 -11.26 12.89 -18.71
N ALA A 526 -10.28 12.39 -17.96
CA ALA A 526 -9.93 10.98 -17.97
C ALA A 526 -11.04 10.09 -17.40
N CYS A 527 -11.68 10.53 -16.31
CA CYS A 527 -12.83 9.87 -15.71
C CYS A 527 -13.99 9.80 -16.71
N SER A 528 -14.34 10.93 -17.34
CA SER A 528 -15.40 10.99 -18.36
C SER A 528 -15.10 10.08 -19.55
N TRP A 529 -13.85 10.06 -20.00
CA TRP A 529 -13.41 9.16 -21.07
C TRP A 529 -13.51 7.69 -20.67
N LEU A 530 -13.06 7.34 -19.46
CA LEU A 530 -13.14 5.97 -18.93
C LEU A 530 -14.56 5.47 -18.78
N ASP A 531 -15.49 6.35 -18.41
CA ASP A 531 -16.87 5.96 -18.15
C ASP A 531 -17.63 5.55 -19.41
N ALA A 532 -17.18 6.01 -20.59
CA ALA A 532 -17.73 5.59 -21.87
C ALA A 532 -17.33 4.13 -22.20
N PRO A 533 -18.30 3.19 -22.38
CA PRO A 533 -18.01 1.77 -22.58
C PRO A 533 -17.07 1.46 -23.75
N VAL A 534 -17.16 2.24 -24.84
CA VAL A 534 -16.33 2.10 -26.05
C VAL A 534 -14.83 2.25 -25.78
N ASN A 535 -14.46 2.89 -24.67
CA ASN A 535 -13.08 3.18 -24.31
C ASN A 535 -12.45 2.11 -23.39
N ARG A 536 -13.25 1.20 -22.83
CA ARG A 536 -12.80 0.24 -21.81
C ARG A 536 -11.78 -0.76 -22.34
N ASP A 537 -11.91 -1.23 -23.59
CA ASP A 537 -10.93 -2.12 -24.21
C ASP A 537 -9.55 -1.46 -24.39
N GLU A 538 -9.54 -0.18 -24.78
CA GLU A 538 -8.29 0.57 -24.85
C GLU A 538 -7.70 0.81 -23.46
N ALA A 539 -8.52 1.08 -22.45
CA ALA A 539 -8.06 1.21 -21.08
C ALA A 539 -7.39 -0.07 -20.56
N CYS A 540 -7.98 -1.25 -20.81
CA CYS A 540 -7.39 -2.54 -20.45
C CYS A 540 -5.99 -2.72 -21.07
N ARG A 541 -5.83 -2.45 -22.36
CA ARG A 541 -4.54 -2.52 -23.08
C ARG A 541 -3.48 -1.57 -22.55
N ILE A 542 -3.88 -0.40 -22.07
CA ILE A 542 -2.96 0.55 -21.47
C ILE A 542 -2.55 0.07 -20.07
N LEU A 543 -3.52 -0.33 -19.25
CA LEU A 543 -3.29 -0.74 -17.86
C LEU A 543 -2.50 -2.04 -17.73
N SER A 544 -2.59 -2.94 -18.72
CA SER A 544 -1.86 -4.21 -18.74
C SER A 544 -0.34 -4.07 -18.85
N ARG A 545 0.17 -2.88 -19.20
CA ARG A 545 1.61 -2.65 -19.36
C ARG A 545 2.36 -2.76 -18.02
N PRO A 546 3.63 -3.20 -18.02
CA PRO A 546 4.42 -3.44 -16.79
C PRO A 546 4.58 -2.21 -15.88
N GLU A 547 4.68 -1.01 -16.49
CA GLU A 547 4.78 0.25 -15.77
C GLU A 547 3.50 0.66 -15.02
N TYR A 548 2.37 -0.01 -15.28
CA TYR A 548 1.06 0.27 -14.69
C TYR A 548 0.58 -0.90 -13.81
N VAL A 549 -0.51 -1.57 -14.17
CA VAL A 549 -1.09 -2.62 -13.33
C VAL A 549 -0.34 -3.94 -13.51
N ASP A 550 0.23 -4.19 -14.69
CA ASP A 550 0.97 -5.43 -15.00
C ASP A 550 0.11 -6.69 -14.77
N SER A 551 -1.10 -6.67 -15.34
CA SER A 551 -2.07 -7.78 -15.25
C SER A 551 -2.58 -8.13 -16.65
N PRO A 552 -2.89 -9.41 -16.94
CA PRO A 552 -3.42 -9.82 -18.24
C PRO A 552 -4.66 -9.01 -18.62
N GLU A 553 -4.77 -8.65 -19.90
CA GLU A 553 -5.89 -7.85 -20.41
C GLU A 553 -7.25 -8.48 -20.14
N GLU A 554 -7.35 -9.81 -20.21
CA GLU A 554 -8.58 -10.56 -19.91
C GLU A 554 -9.02 -10.36 -18.45
N VAL A 555 -8.06 -10.36 -17.51
CA VAL A 555 -8.34 -10.13 -16.09
C VAL A 555 -8.77 -8.67 -15.87
N LEU A 556 -8.13 -7.72 -16.54
CA LEU A 556 -8.52 -6.31 -16.47
C LEU A 556 -9.89 -6.06 -17.11
N ALA A 557 -10.23 -6.77 -18.19
CA ALA A 557 -11.53 -6.69 -18.83
C ALA A 557 -12.64 -7.22 -17.91
N MET A 558 -12.40 -8.34 -17.22
CA MET A 558 -13.31 -8.85 -16.17
C MET A 558 -13.64 -7.80 -15.11
N SER A 559 -12.64 -7.00 -14.71
CA SER A 559 -12.79 -5.92 -13.74
C SER A 559 -13.48 -4.67 -14.30
N LEU A 560 -13.02 -4.16 -15.45
CA LEU A 560 -13.46 -2.89 -16.02
C LEU A 560 -14.80 -2.97 -16.74
N GLN A 561 -15.18 -4.16 -17.20
CA GLN A 561 -16.40 -4.41 -17.96
C GLN A 561 -17.40 -5.25 -17.17
N GLY A 562 -17.00 -5.78 -16.01
CA GLY A 562 -17.83 -6.61 -15.14
C GLY A 562 -17.96 -8.07 -15.59
N SER A 563 -17.26 -8.50 -16.63
CA SER A 563 -17.48 -9.79 -17.31
C SER A 563 -17.01 -11.06 -16.56
N ALA A 564 -16.62 -10.96 -15.28
CA ALA A 564 -16.13 -12.12 -14.51
C ALA A 564 -17.20 -13.21 -14.28
N PRO A 565 -16.85 -14.51 -14.47
CA PRO A 565 -17.74 -15.62 -14.11
C PRO A 565 -18.00 -15.69 -12.60
N GLY A 566 -19.24 -16.03 -12.21
CA GLY A 566 -19.59 -16.41 -10.84
C GLY A 566 -20.54 -15.45 -10.14
N GLY A 567 -21.76 -15.95 -9.88
CA GLY A 567 -22.71 -15.57 -8.82
C GLY A 567 -23.32 -14.17 -8.83
N VAL A 568 -22.54 -13.13 -9.11
CA VAL A 568 -22.96 -11.72 -9.03
C VAL A 568 -23.13 -11.16 -10.45
N GLN A 569 -24.17 -10.35 -10.66
CA GLN A 569 -24.45 -9.75 -11.96
C GLN A 569 -23.27 -8.88 -12.45
N PRO A 570 -22.80 -9.07 -13.70
CA PRO A 570 -21.68 -8.34 -14.29
C PRO A 570 -21.75 -6.81 -14.15
N GLU A 571 -22.92 -6.21 -14.38
CA GLU A 571 -23.13 -4.77 -14.28
C GLU A 571 -22.87 -4.17 -12.89
N LEU A 572 -22.95 -4.96 -11.82
CA LEU A 572 -22.74 -4.52 -10.43
C LEU A 572 -21.26 -4.54 -10.00
N ARG A 573 -20.35 -5.01 -10.87
CA ARG A 573 -18.91 -5.12 -10.59
C ARG A 573 -18.09 -3.96 -11.13
N ALA A 574 -18.49 -3.39 -12.28
CA ALA A 574 -17.67 -2.41 -12.96
C ALA A 574 -17.64 -1.08 -12.18
N PRO A 575 -16.45 -0.46 -12.00
CA PRO A 575 -16.35 0.84 -11.37
C PRO A 575 -16.99 1.92 -12.25
N VAL A 576 -17.66 2.87 -11.59
CA VAL A 576 -18.19 4.07 -12.20
C VAL A 576 -17.18 5.20 -12.04
N PHE A 577 -16.70 5.76 -13.15
CA PHE A 577 -15.66 6.80 -13.11
C PHE A 577 -16.24 8.22 -13.18
N HIS A 578 -17.41 8.43 -13.80
CA HIS A 578 -17.91 9.80 -14.06
C HIS A 578 -19.41 10.02 -13.87
N ARG A 579 -20.28 9.19 -14.45
CA ARG A 579 -21.75 9.33 -14.31
C ARG A 579 -22.18 9.36 -12.84
N TYR A 580 -23.40 9.84 -12.59
CA TYR A 580 -23.97 9.93 -11.23
C TYR A 580 -23.21 10.85 -10.27
N LEU A 581 -22.53 11.87 -10.82
CA LEU A 581 -21.63 12.75 -10.07
C LEU A 581 -20.57 11.96 -9.28
N ALA A 582 -20.05 10.87 -9.87
CA ALA A 582 -19.04 10.02 -9.23
C ALA A 582 -17.80 10.77 -8.77
N ASN A 583 -17.49 11.89 -9.41
CA ASN A 583 -16.31 12.69 -9.09
C ASN A 583 -16.56 13.75 -8.01
N GLN A 584 -17.81 14.07 -7.67
CA GLN A 584 -18.13 15.05 -6.61
C GLN A 584 -17.65 14.49 -5.25
N PRO A 585 -16.78 15.20 -4.52
CA PRO A 585 -16.36 14.78 -3.19
C PRO A 585 -17.42 15.18 -2.15
N TRP A 586 -18.51 14.42 -2.08
CA TRP A 586 -19.60 14.65 -1.13
C TRP A 586 -19.08 14.64 0.32
N ARG A 587 -19.42 15.66 1.10
CA ARG A 587 -19.12 15.71 2.53
C ARG A 587 -19.88 14.64 3.32
N SER A 588 -21.07 14.24 2.87
CA SER A 588 -21.81 13.10 3.46
C SER A 588 -21.01 11.80 3.40
N HIS A 589 -20.28 11.55 2.31
CA HIS A 589 -19.39 10.40 2.20
C HIS A 589 -18.26 10.44 3.24
N ALA A 590 -17.65 11.61 3.45
CA ALA A 590 -16.62 11.79 4.46
C ALA A 590 -17.17 11.57 5.87
N THR A 591 -18.34 12.14 6.17
CA THR A 591 -19.05 11.93 7.43
C THR A 591 -19.37 10.45 7.67
N TRP A 592 -19.74 9.70 6.64
CA TRP A 592 -19.97 8.26 6.77
C TRP A 592 -18.69 7.53 7.18
N PHE A 593 -17.55 7.82 6.54
CA PHE A 593 -16.27 7.21 6.95
C PHE A 593 -15.89 7.54 8.39
N LEU A 594 -16.04 8.80 8.82
CA LEU A 594 -15.81 9.19 10.22
C LEU A 594 -16.76 8.45 11.18
N SER A 595 -18.03 8.24 10.79
CA SER A 595 -18.97 7.46 11.59
C SER A 595 -18.52 6.02 11.79
N GLN A 596 -17.91 5.41 10.77
CA GLN A 596 -17.39 4.04 10.88
C GLN A 596 -16.08 4.00 11.67
N MET A 597 -15.20 4.99 11.55
CA MET A 597 -14.03 5.13 12.42
C MET A 597 -14.45 5.21 13.90
N LEU A 598 -15.50 5.98 14.20
CA LEU A 598 -16.06 6.10 15.55
C LEU A 598 -16.63 4.76 16.03
N ARG A 599 -17.51 4.16 15.22
CA ARG A 599 -18.19 2.89 15.52
C ARG A 599 -17.20 1.78 15.89
N TRP A 600 -16.04 1.74 15.24
CA TRP A 600 -15.02 0.71 15.44
C TRP A 600 -13.81 1.19 16.27
N GLY A 601 -14.00 2.24 17.08
CA GLY A 601 -13.01 2.63 18.11
C GLY A 601 -11.72 3.26 17.58
N GLN A 602 -11.65 3.65 16.31
CA GLN A 602 -10.46 4.24 15.69
C GLN A 602 -10.33 5.74 15.96
N VAL A 603 -11.36 6.38 16.51
CA VAL A 603 -11.31 7.77 16.99
C VAL A 603 -11.30 7.76 18.51
N THR A 604 -10.15 8.06 19.10
CA THR A 604 -9.90 7.90 20.54
C THR A 604 -10.10 9.18 21.35
N GLN A 605 -10.29 10.33 20.69
CA GLN A 605 -10.49 11.62 21.34
C GLN A 605 -11.70 12.36 20.73
N PRO A 606 -12.53 13.04 21.54
CA PRO A 606 -13.61 13.90 21.05
C PRO A 606 -13.11 15.02 20.12
N GLN A 607 -13.72 15.16 18.94
CA GLN A 607 -13.36 16.15 17.91
C GLN A 607 -14.61 16.74 17.23
N ALA A 608 -14.48 17.90 16.58
CA ALA A 608 -15.54 18.47 15.74
C ALA A 608 -15.46 17.85 14.34
N LEU A 609 -16.35 16.89 14.06
CA LEU A 609 -16.38 16.12 12.81
C LEU A 609 -16.63 17.02 11.60
N ASP A 610 -17.53 18.00 11.73
CA ASP A 610 -17.86 18.93 10.65
C ASP A 610 -16.66 19.76 10.21
N ASP A 611 -15.82 20.18 11.16
CA ASP A 611 -14.57 20.91 10.88
C ASP A 611 -13.57 20.03 10.14
N ILE A 612 -13.43 18.77 10.56
CA ILE A 612 -12.58 17.79 9.88
C ILE A 612 -13.07 17.59 8.44
N VAL A 613 -14.36 17.29 8.27
CA VAL A 613 -14.97 17.05 6.95
C VAL A 613 -14.80 18.26 6.04
N ALA A 614 -15.14 19.46 6.51
CA ALA A 614 -15.08 20.68 5.71
C ALA A 614 -13.65 21.05 5.30
N SER A 615 -12.67 20.73 6.16
CA SER A 615 -11.27 21.05 5.94
C SER A 615 -10.54 20.01 5.07
N VAL A 616 -11.11 18.81 4.89
CA VAL A 616 -10.53 17.73 4.09
C VAL A 616 -11.23 17.55 2.74
N TYR A 617 -12.57 17.46 2.71
CA TYR A 617 -13.35 17.29 1.48
C TYR A 617 -13.74 18.65 0.90
N ARG A 618 -13.23 18.93 -0.31
CA ARG A 618 -13.27 20.24 -0.98
C ARG A 618 -14.14 20.23 -2.26
N PRO A 619 -15.47 20.11 -2.16
CA PRO A 619 -16.38 20.17 -3.31
C PRO A 619 -16.35 21.53 -4.03
N ASP A 620 -15.91 22.59 -3.37
CA ASP A 620 -15.70 23.90 -3.97
C ASP A 620 -14.61 23.86 -5.07
N LEU A 621 -13.49 23.18 -4.81
CA LEU A 621 -12.40 23.01 -5.79
C LEU A 621 -12.83 22.11 -6.95
N TYR A 622 -13.61 21.05 -6.67
CA TYR A 622 -14.25 20.22 -7.69
C TYR A 622 -15.12 21.07 -8.62
N ARG A 623 -16.07 21.83 -8.04
CA ARG A 623 -17.03 22.64 -8.78
C ARG A 623 -16.34 23.64 -9.70
N GLU A 624 -15.26 24.26 -9.23
CA GLU A 624 -14.49 25.19 -10.05
C GLU A 624 -13.86 24.48 -11.26
N ALA A 625 -13.24 23.31 -11.06
CA ALA A 625 -12.62 22.55 -12.15
C ALA A 625 -13.65 22.01 -13.15
N ALA A 626 -14.72 21.36 -12.67
CA ALA A 626 -15.79 20.81 -13.50
C ALA A 626 -16.56 21.90 -14.25
N GLY A 627 -16.86 23.04 -13.61
CA GLY A 627 -17.51 24.18 -14.23
C GLY A 627 -16.71 24.77 -15.39
N ARG A 628 -15.37 24.82 -15.28
CA ARG A 628 -14.49 25.26 -16.40
C ARG A 628 -14.49 24.30 -17.58
N LEU A 629 -14.71 23.01 -17.33
CA LEU A 629 -14.89 22.00 -18.39
C LEU A 629 -16.31 22.00 -18.97
N GLY A 630 -17.24 22.78 -18.40
CA GLY A 630 -18.65 22.76 -18.77
C GLY A 630 -19.35 21.45 -18.40
N MET A 631 -18.81 20.73 -17.40
CA MET A 631 -19.41 19.50 -16.88
C MET A 631 -20.51 19.82 -15.87
N PRO A 632 -21.53 18.95 -15.71
CA PRO A 632 -22.52 19.10 -14.65
C PRO A 632 -21.86 19.13 -13.27
N VAL A 633 -22.34 20.04 -12.42
CA VAL A 633 -21.89 20.21 -11.04
C VAL A 633 -23.12 20.29 -10.14
N SER A 634 -22.99 19.80 -8.90
CA SER A 634 -24.00 20.04 -7.88
C SER A 634 -23.55 21.15 -6.95
N HIS A 635 -24.47 22.06 -6.62
CA HIS A 635 -24.27 23.10 -5.62
C HIS A 635 -24.39 22.58 -4.18
N LEU A 636 -24.83 21.33 -4.01
CA LEU A 636 -24.89 20.65 -2.72
C LEU A 636 -23.52 20.08 -2.33
N ASP A 637 -23.16 20.27 -1.06
CA ASP A 637 -21.93 19.70 -0.52
C ASP A 637 -22.18 18.33 0.15
N ALA A 638 -23.42 18.00 0.51
CA ALA A 638 -23.81 16.75 1.16
C ALA A 638 -25.20 16.29 0.70
N ARG A 639 -25.46 14.99 0.83
CA ARG A 639 -26.76 14.36 0.58
C ARG A 639 -27.02 13.24 1.58
N CYS A 640 -28.28 12.85 1.70
CA CYS A 640 -28.70 11.71 2.51
C CYS A 640 -28.53 10.42 1.67
N GLU A 641 -28.04 9.32 2.25
CA GLU A 641 -27.81 8.04 1.54
C GLU A 641 -28.82 6.97 2.03
N GLY A 642 -29.04 5.91 1.24
CA GLY A 642 -29.91 4.79 1.61
C GLY A 642 -31.40 5.00 1.30
N ARG A 643 -31.73 5.87 0.35
CA ARG A 643 -33.13 6.22 0.01
C ARG A 643 -33.58 5.65 -1.32
N HIS A 644 -32.66 5.42 -2.24
CA HIS A 644 -32.95 5.14 -3.64
C HIS A 644 -32.43 3.76 -4.02
N THR A 645 -33.34 2.84 -4.35
CA THR A 645 -33.02 1.48 -4.83
C THR A 645 -32.65 1.45 -6.31
N ASP A 646 -33.08 2.47 -7.05
CA ASP A 646 -32.93 2.60 -8.48
C ASP A 646 -32.31 3.96 -8.83
N ARG A 647 -32.13 4.22 -10.13
CA ARG A 647 -31.70 5.53 -10.61
C ARG A 647 -32.73 6.59 -10.27
N TRP A 648 -32.26 7.78 -9.95
CA TRP A 648 -33.09 8.90 -9.55
C TRP A 648 -32.52 10.21 -10.10
N TRP A 649 -33.28 11.30 -9.99
CA TRP A 649 -32.88 12.61 -10.49
C TRP A 649 -32.71 13.59 -9.33
N LEU A 650 -31.56 14.25 -9.28
CA LEU A 650 -31.32 15.35 -8.36
C LEU A 650 -31.98 16.62 -8.91
N GLU A 651 -33.27 16.75 -8.63
CA GLU A 651 -34.15 17.82 -9.14
C GLU A 651 -33.81 19.23 -8.61
N SER A 652 -33.03 19.31 -7.53
CA SER A 652 -32.57 20.58 -6.96
C SER A 652 -31.54 21.30 -7.84
N GLU A 653 -30.97 20.61 -8.84
CA GLU A 653 -30.02 21.16 -9.80
C GLU A 653 -30.70 21.58 -11.11
N ASN A 654 -30.11 22.54 -11.82
CA ASN A 654 -30.62 23.01 -13.11
C ASN A 654 -29.52 22.99 -14.19
N PRO A 655 -29.57 22.06 -15.16
CA PRO A 655 -30.59 21.00 -15.32
C PRO A 655 -30.48 19.91 -14.25
N PRO A 656 -31.55 19.15 -13.98
CA PRO A 656 -31.51 17.99 -13.08
C PRO A 656 -30.41 17.01 -13.49
N VAL A 657 -29.76 16.40 -12.50
CA VAL A 657 -28.65 15.47 -12.73
C VAL A 657 -29.10 14.03 -12.41
N GLU A 658 -28.87 13.09 -13.33
CA GLU A 658 -29.15 11.66 -13.09
C GLU A 658 -28.16 11.12 -12.06
N MET A 659 -28.68 10.42 -11.06
CA MET A 659 -27.97 9.80 -9.95
C MET A 659 -28.21 8.30 -9.93
N GLY A 660 -27.24 7.55 -9.41
CA GLY A 660 -27.36 6.10 -9.23
C GLY A 660 -28.03 5.74 -7.91
N ALA A 661 -28.46 4.48 -7.78
CA ALA A 661 -28.93 3.93 -6.52
C ALA A 661 -27.91 4.12 -5.39
N ASP A 662 -28.38 4.31 -4.17
CA ASP A 662 -27.56 4.61 -2.98
C ASP A 662 -27.94 3.73 -1.76
N SER A 663 -28.68 2.65 -2.01
CA SER A 663 -29.18 1.78 -0.95
C SER A 663 -28.06 0.98 -0.27
N PHE A 664 -28.20 0.81 1.05
CA PHE A 664 -27.42 -0.16 1.83
C PHE A 664 -28.11 -1.53 1.78
N MET A 665 -27.33 -2.60 1.89
CA MET A 665 -27.83 -3.98 1.86
C MET A 665 -28.91 -4.27 2.91
N ASP A 666 -28.95 -3.53 4.02
CA ASP A 666 -29.91 -3.73 5.11
C ASP A 666 -31.01 -2.66 5.16
N GLY A 667 -31.15 -1.85 4.09
CA GLY A 667 -32.19 -0.83 3.96
C GLY A 667 -32.03 0.36 4.92
N ARG A 668 -30.91 0.48 5.62
CA ARG A 668 -30.61 1.62 6.49
C ARG A 668 -30.49 2.90 5.69
N ARG A 669 -30.77 4.01 6.38
CA ARG A 669 -30.58 5.38 5.88
C ARG A 669 -29.45 6.03 6.64
N PHE A 670 -28.65 6.82 5.94
CA PHE A 670 -27.60 7.63 6.54
C PHE A 670 -27.88 9.11 6.28
N ASP A 671 -28.16 9.85 7.35
CA ASP A 671 -28.23 11.30 7.35
C ASP A 671 -26.94 11.85 8.00
N PRO A 672 -26.12 12.63 7.28
CA PRO A 672 -24.87 13.16 7.83
C PRO A 672 -25.06 14.10 9.04
N ARG A 673 -26.30 14.54 9.33
CA ARG A 673 -26.64 15.37 10.50
C ARG A 673 -26.97 14.53 11.74
N GLU A 674 -27.26 13.25 11.56
CA GLU A 674 -27.73 12.33 12.61
C GLU A 674 -26.72 11.19 12.87
N VAL A 675 -25.42 11.46 12.76
CA VAL A 675 -24.33 10.47 12.87
C VAL A 675 -24.44 9.61 14.13
N ILE A 676 -24.73 10.24 15.26
CA ILE A 676 -24.83 9.55 16.55
C ILE A 676 -25.99 8.57 16.58
N ASP A 677 -27.14 8.95 16.02
CA ASP A 677 -28.32 8.10 16.01
C ASP A 677 -28.19 6.98 14.97
N TYR A 678 -27.48 7.24 13.86
CA TYR A 678 -27.06 6.21 12.91
C TYR A 678 -26.20 5.12 13.57
N ILE A 679 -25.17 5.52 14.34
CA ILE A 679 -24.29 4.57 15.05
C ILE A 679 -25.07 3.76 16.09
N LYS A 680 -25.92 4.40 16.91
CA LYS A 680 -26.78 3.72 17.89
C LYS A 680 -27.75 2.72 17.28
N GLY A 681 -28.06 2.86 16.00
CA GLY A 681 -28.90 1.91 15.30
C GLY A 681 -28.24 0.54 15.08
N PHE A 682 -26.92 0.40 15.26
CA PHE A 682 -26.22 -0.88 15.08
C PHE A 682 -26.18 -1.69 16.37
N SER A 683 -26.31 -3.00 16.25
CA SER A 683 -26.20 -3.95 17.38
C SER A 683 -24.76 -4.23 17.79
N LEU A 684 -23.79 -4.02 16.90
CA LEU A 684 -22.37 -4.25 17.12
C LEU A 684 -21.60 -2.94 16.89
N SER A 685 -20.88 -2.50 17.91
CA SER A 685 -19.93 -1.39 17.90
C SER A 685 -18.89 -1.56 19.00
N HIS A 686 -17.73 -0.94 18.82
CA HIS A 686 -16.58 -0.95 19.74
C HIS A 686 -16.09 0.49 20.00
N GLU A 687 -17.04 1.41 20.17
CA GLU A 687 -16.74 2.81 20.44
C GLU A 687 -15.93 2.95 21.74
N VAL A 688 -14.80 3.68 21.68
CA VAL A 688 -13.92 3.90 22.84
C VAL A 688 -14.29 5.17 23.60
N VAL A 689 -15.03 6.08 22.95
CA VAL A 689 -15.46 7.37 23.51
C VAL A 689 -16.98 7.41 23.58
N GLU A 690 -17.54 7.85 24.71
CA GLU A 690 -19.00 7.94 24.87
C GLU A 690 -19.63 8.85 23.80
N LEU A 691 -20.62 8.33 23.07
CA LEU A 691 -21.35 9.07 22.03
C LEU A 691 -22.02 10.36 22.54
N ALA A 692 -22.31 10.44 23.84
CA ALA A 692 -22.86 11.66 24.45
C ALA A 692 -21.86 12.83 24.38
N THR A 693 -20.57 12.57 24.65
CA THR A 693 -19.50 13.58 24.56
C THR A 693 -19.35 14.09 23.13
N TRP A 694 -19.50 13.22 22.14
CA TRP A 694 -19.47 13.59 20.72
C TRP A 694 -20.63 14.47 20.31
N ARG A 695 -21.85 14.16 20.79
CA ARG A 695 -23.06 14.94 20.50
C ARG A 695 -22.94 16.39 20.99
N THR A 696 -22.18 16.63 22.05
CA THR A 696 -21.90 17.99 22.55
C THR A 696 -21.01 18.80 21.61
N LEU A 697 -20.00 18.18 21.00
CA LEU A 697 -19.10 18.83 20.04
C LEU A 697 -19.68 18.93 18.63
N ASN A 698 -20.68 18.11 18.34
CA ASN A 698 -21.36 18.03 17.04
C ASN A 698 -22.88 18.11 17.26
N PRO A 699 -23.40 19.25 17.74
CA PRO A 699 -24.83 19.44 17.87
C PRO A 699 -25.39 19.45 16.44
N GLY A 700 -26.14 18.41 16.06
CA GLY A 700 -26.69 18.26 14.72
C GLY A 700 -27.24 19.60 14.22
N SER A 701 -26.78 20.06 13.06
CA SER A 701 -27.05 21.41 12.57
C SER A 701 -28.54 21.55 12.23
N ASP A 702 -29.31 22.22 13.09
CA ASP A 702 -30.67 22.67 12.75
C ASP A 702 -30.66 23.91 11.83
N GLU A 703 -29.52 24.61 11.67
CA GLU A 703 -29.49 25.99 11.12
C GLU A 703 -28.54 26.28 9.94
N THR A 704 -27.77 25.33 9.39
CA THR A 704 -27.00 25.61 8.16
C THR A 704 -27.83 25.29 6.91
N GLY A 705 -28.41 26.34 6.33
CA GLY A 705 -29.26 26.31 5.15
C GLY A 705 -28.70 25.52 3.97
N GLY A 706 -29.44 24.49 3.59
CA GLY A 706 -29.18 23.61 2.44
C GLY A 706 -30.03 22.36 2.67
N ALA A 707 -31.30 22.39 2.28
CA ALA A 707 -32.25 21.37 2.66
C ALA A 707 -31.81 19.95 2.21
N CYS A 708 -31.82 18.94 3.11
CA CYS A 708 -32.05 17.54 2.72
C CYS A 708 -33.55 17.33 2.35
N HIS A 709 -34.18 18.35 1.73
CA HIS A 709 -35.53 18.27 1.15
C HIS A 709 -35.40 17.84 -0.32
N GLU A 710 -34.94 16.61 -0.53
CA GLU A 710 -35.29 15.90 -1.75
C GLU A 710 -36.75 15.46 -1.57
N GLN A 711 -37.69 16.21 -2.16
CA GLN A 711 -39.07 15.77 -2.24
C GLN A 711 -39.11 14.55 -3.14
N ALA A 712 -39.28 13.37 -2.55
CA ALA A 712 -39.67 12.18 -3.30
C ALA A 712 -41.07 12.40 -3.89
N THR A 713 -41.15 12.87 -5.13
CA THR A 713 -42.41 12.80 -5.89
C THR A 713 -42.50 11.41 -6.49
N GLY A 714 -43.32 10.57 -5.87
CA GLY A 714 -43.70 9.29 -6.46
C GLY A 714 -44.53 9.50 -7.73
N GLN A 715 -44.19 8.73 -8.77
CA GLN A 715 -45.15 8.15 -9.70
C GLN A 715 -44.79 6.70 -9.96
#